data_AF-A0A822Z9C1-F1
#
_entry.id   AF-A0A822Z9C1-F1
#
_cell.length_a   1.000
_cell.length_b   1.000
_cell.length_c   1.000
_cell.angle_alpha   90.00
_cell.angle_beta   90.00
_cell.angle_gamma   90.00
#
_symmetry.space_group_name_H-M   'P 1'
#
loop_
_entity.id
_entity.type
_entity.pdbx_description
1 polymer ?
#
loop_
_entity_poly.entity_id
_entity_poly.type
_entity_poly.pdbx_seq_one_letter_code
_entity_poly.pdbx_strand_id
1 'polypeptide(L)'
;MRMLKFLFLALLLALCHLSMAAEKKTYIVHMAKFQMPESFEEHTHWYDSSLKSVSDSAEMLYTYNNVIHGFSTRLTDEEAKLLEGRPGILLVLPEVRYELHTTRTPEFLGLDKNDGLFPQSDSASEVVVGVLDTGVWPESLSFDDKGLGPIPSGWKGECEATLGPIDETKESRSPRDDDGHGTHTSTTAAGSVVDGASLFGYAAGAARGMATHARVAVYKVCWIGGCFSADILAAMDKAVDDGVNVLSMSLGGGMSDYFRDSVAIGAFTAMERGILVSCSAGNAGPSSYSLSNVAPWITTVGAGTLDRDFPAYVTLGNGKNFSGVSLYGGKPLPDSQLTFVYAGNATNVTSGNLCMIGTLIPEKVAGKIVLCDRGVNARVQKGSVVKQAGGAGMILANTAANGEELVADAHLLPATAVGQKTGDMIKNYLFSDPNPTATIIFGGTKLGIQPSPVVAAFSSRGPNSITPEILKPDLIAPGVNILAGWSGAVGPTGLAVDSRRVGFNIISGTSMSCPHVSGLAALLKAAHPEWSPAAIKSALMTTSYTTYKSSEKIQDVATGKPSTPFDHGAGHVDPVAALDPGLVYDITVDDYLDFLCALKYTSLQIGSLAKRNFTCDESKKYSVTDLNYPSFAVSFTQGGTTTVKYTRTLTNVGTPGTYKVSVSSQTETVKILVEPDTLSFSQPNEKKTFTVTFSGGSLPSGTTSFARLEWSDGKHIVGSPIAFSWM
;
A
#
# COMPACT_ATOMS: atom_id res chain seq x y z
N MET A 1 -39.28 40.16 41.49
CA MET A 1 -38.59 38.84 41.45
C MET A 1 -38.89 38.00 40.21
N ARG A 2 -40.12 37.52 39.92
CA ARG A 2 -40.37 36.61 38.77
C ARG A 2 -39.90 37.16 37.41
N MET A 3 -40.26 38.40 37.07
CA MET A 3 -39.90 39.02 35.78
C MET A 3 -38.37 39.16 35.59
N LEU A 4 -37.64 39.46 36.66
CA LEU A 4 -36.18 39.58 36.63
C LEU A 4 -35.50 38.23 36.34
N LYS A 5 -36.04 37.12 36.87
CA LYS A 5 -35.56 35.76 36.53
C LYS A 5 -35.84 35.40 35.07
N PHE A 6 -36.94 35.88 34.50
CA PHE A 6 -37.24 35.66 33.07
C PHE A 6 -36.27 36.43 32.15
N LEU A 7 -35.96 37.69 32.45
CA LEU A 7 -34.90 38.41 31.73
C LEU A 7 -33.55 37.72 31.89
N PHE A 8 -33.18 37.28 33.10
CA PHE A 8 -31.89 36.61 33.33
C PHE A 8 -31.78 35.28 32.57
N LEU A 9 -32.87 34.49 32.51
CA LEU A 9 -32.89 33.23 31.75
C LEU A 9 -32.90 33.47 30.24
N ALA A 10 -33.61 34.49 29.75
CA ALA A 10 -33.59 34.88 28.34
C ALA A 10 -32.20 35.42 27.93
N LEU A 11 -31.53 36.17 28.79
CA LEU A 11 -30.17 36.65 28.57
C LEU A 11 -29.16 35.49 28.58
N LEU A 12 -29.32 34.51 29.47
CA LEU A 12 -28.52 33.26 29.47
C LEU A 12 -28.74 32.43 28.21
N LEU A 13 -29.98 32.32 27.71
CA LEU A 13 -30.26 31.63 26.44
C LEU A 13 -29.69 32.39 25.24
N ALA A 14 -29.78 33.72 25.22
CA ALA A 14 -29.14 34.55 24.19
C ALA A 14 -27.60 34.43 24.23
N LEU A 15 -27.00 34.38 25.42
CA LEU A 15 -25.56 34.15 25.61
C LEU A 15 -25.13 32.72 25.23
N CYS A 16 -25.95 31.70 25.47
CA CYS A 16 -25.70 30.34 24.98
C CYS A 16 -25.76 30.22 23.45
N HIS A 17 -26.50 31.10 22.77
CA HIS A 17 -26.44 31.24 21.31
C HIS A 17 -25.25 32.09 20.81
N LEU A 18 -24.39 32.59 21.71
CA LEU A 18 -23.33 33.55 21.41
C LEU A 18 -21.91 33.11 21.82
N SER A 19 -21.65 31.80 21.95
CA SER A 19 -20.27 31.28 21.83
C SER A 19 -20.13 29.79 21.46
N MET A 20 -20.98 29.24 20.60
CA MET A 20 -20.51 28.12 19.77
C MET A 20 -19.78 28.72 18.57
N ALA A 21 -18.47 28.93 18.72
CA ALA A 21 -17.62 29.24 17.59
C ALA A 21 -17.67 28.04 16.62
N ALA A 22 -17.97 28.30 15.35
CA ALA A 22 -18.06 27.24 14.35
C ALA A 22 -16.70 26.54 14.20
N GLU A 23 -16.71 25.21 14.17
CA GLU A 23 -15.51 24.40 14.25
C GLU A 23 -14.70 24.50 12.94
N LYS A 24 -13.48 25.06 13.02
CA LYS A 24 -12.62 25.24 11.84
C LYS A 24 -11.85 23.96 11.49
N LYS A 25 -12.17 23.36 10.34
CA LYS A 25 -11.51 22.18 9.77
C LYS A 25 -10.42 22.59 8.78
N THR A 26 -9.49 21.70 8.48
CA THR A 26 -8.51 21.90 7.40
C THR A 26 -9.15 21.62 6.04
N TYR A 27 -8.92 22.52 5.08
CA TYR A 27 -9.26 22.32 3.67
C TYR A 27 -8.04 22.56 2.78
N ILE A 28 -8.01 21.88 1.64
CA ILE A 28 -7.05 22.05 0.55
C ILE A 28 -7.77 22.77 -0.59
N VAL A 29 -7.22 23.89 -1.04
CA VAL A 29 -7.80 24.80 -2.02
C VAL A 29 -6.97 24.74 -3.29
N HIS A 30 -7.58 24.29 -4.39
CA HIS A 30 -6.96 24.25 -5.72
C HIS A 30 -7.24 25.56 -6.45
N MET A 31 -6.19 26.21 -6.95
CA MET A 31 -6.21 27.49 -7.63
C MET A 31 -5.90 27.32 -9.13
N ALA A 32 -6.68 27.97 -9.98
CA ALA A 32 -6.43 28.07 -11.41
C ALA A 32 -5.26 29.02 -11.68
N LYS A 33 -4.01 28.58 -11.47
CA LYS A 33 -2.79 29.41 -11.63
C LYS A 33 -2.72 30.14 -12.98
N PHE A 34 -3.23 29.49 -14.04
CA PHE A 34 -3.36 30.01 -15.40
C PHE A 34 -4.49 31.05 -15.60
N GLN A 35 -5.24 31.39 -14.55
CA GLN A 35 -6.26 32.44 -14.50
C GLN A 35 -5.90 33.55 -13.49
N MET A 36 -4.66 33.60 -12.98
CA MET A 36 -4.25 34.67 -12.06
C MET A 36 -4.44 36.04 -12.74
N PRO A 37 -5.15 37.00 -12.10
CA PRO A 37 -5.29 38.35 -12.65
C PRO A 37 -3.94 39.06 -12.77
N GLU A 38 -3.75 39.84 -13.85
CA GLU A 38 -2.55 40.64 -14.11
C GLU A 38 -2.21 41.67 -13.01
N SER A 39 -3.14 41.92 -12.07
CA SER A 39 -2.95 42.78 -10.91
C SER A 39 -2.11 42.16 -9.78
N PHE A 40 -1.67 40.91 -9.91
CA PHE A 40 -0.84 40.21 -8.92
C PHE A 40 0.52 39.83 -9.52
N GLU A 41 1.61 40.27 -8.89
CA GLU A 41 2.97 39.92 -9.31
C GLU A 41 3.37 38.50 -8.86
N GLU A 42 2.81 38.02 -7.74
CA GLU A 42 3.00 36.66 -7.25
C GLU A 42 1.68 35.96 -6.92
N HIS A 43 1.62 34.65 -7.18
CA HIS A 43 0.46 33.82 -6.91
C HIS A 43 0.11 33.72 -5.42
N THR A 44 1.12 33.76 -4.54
CA THR A 44 1.01 33.85 -3.07
C THR A 44 0.10 35.00 -2.63
N HIS A 45 0.30 36.20 -3.18
CA HIS A 45 -0.52 37.38 -2.88
C HIS A 45 -1.96 37.23 -3.40
N TRP A 46 -2.15 36.57 -4.55
CA TRP A 46 -3.50 36.26 -5.06
C TRP A 46 -4.22 35.23 -4.18
N TYR A 47 -3.50 34.23 -3.66
CA TYR A 47 -4.04 33.18 -2.81
C TYR A 47 -4.48 33.73 -1.44
N ASP A 48 -3.65 34.55 -0.77
CA ASP A 48 -4.04 35.23 0.48
C ASP A 48 -5.20 36.19 0.24
N SER A 49 -5.16 37.01 -0.81
CA SER A 49 -6.28 37.90 -1.17
C SER A 49 -7.60 37.14 -1.37
N SER A 50 -7.54 35.95 -1.96
CA SER A 50 -8.69 35.05 -2.15
C SER A 50 -9.19 34.47 -0.81
N LEU A 51 -8.28 34.08 0.09
CA LEU A 51 -8.59 33.57 1.43
C LEU A 51 -9.21 34.65 2.34
N LYS A 52 -8.56 35.82 2.44
CA LYS A 52 -9.05 36.97 3.21
C LYS A 52 -10.41 37.46 2.71
N SER A 53 -10.76 37.23 1.44
CA SER A 53 -12.08 37.54 0.91
C SER A 53 -13.24 36.75 1.56
N VAL A 54 -12.96 35.68 2.31
CA VAL A 54 -13.97 34.89 3.04
C VAL A 54 -13.72 34.78 4.54
N SER A 55 -12.48 34.97 5.01
CA SER A 55 -12.16 35.01 6.44
C SER A 55 -10.92 35.84 6.73
N ASP A 56 -11.10 37.01 7.37
CA ASP A 56 -9.98 37.84 7.85
C ASP A 56 -9.04 37.07 8.79
N SER A 57 -9.62 36.13 9.56
CA SER A 57 -8.99 35.32 10.60
C SER A 57 -8.22 34.09 10.11
N ALA A 58 -8.37 33.70 8.84
CA ALA A 58 -7.73 32.50 8.31
C ALA A 58 -6.34 32.81 7.76
N GLU A 59 -5.43 31.86 7.87
CA GLU A 59 -4.07 31.92 7.34
C GLU A 59 -3.82 30.70 6.43
N MET A 60 -2.82 30.79 5.56
CA MET A 60 -2.38 29.66 4.73
C MET A 60 -1.41 28.79 5.54
N LEU A 61 -1.70 27.49 5.65
CA LEU A 61 -0.89 26.51 6.36
C LEU A 61 0.31 26.10 5.48
N TYR A 62 0.02 25.67 4.25
CA TYR A 62 1.00 25.40 3.20
C TYR A 62 0.57 26.07 1.89
N THR A 63 1.54 26.41 1.04
CA THR A 63 1.32 26.78 -0.36
C THR A 63 2.00 25.75 -1.26
N TYR A 64 1.27 25.21 -2.23
CA TYR A 64 1.72 24.18 -3.15
C TYR A 64 2.05 24.79 -4.52
N ASN A 65 3.18 24.39 -5.09
CA ASN A 65 3.74 25.01 -6.30
C ASN A 65 3.91 24.03 -7.46
N ASN A 66 4.10 22.75 -7.19
CA ASN A 66 4.42 21.71 -8.16
C ASN A 66 3.28 20.70 -8.34
N VAL A 67 2.79 20.06 -7.27
CA VAL A 67 1.84 18.93 -7.35
C VAL A 67 0.39 19.35 -7.42
N ILE A 68 0.06 20.46 -6.77
CA ILE A 68 -1.12 21.27 -7.09
C ILE A 68 -0.66 22.73 -7.18
N HIS A 69 -1.56 23.61 -7.59
CA HIS A 69 -1.39 25.04 -7.42
C HIS A 69 -2.47 25.50 -6.43
N GLY A 70 -2.08 26.18 -5.36
CA GLY A 70 -3.01 26.62 -4.32
C GLY A 70 -2.42 26.46 -2.92
N PHE A 71 -3.28 26.27 -1.92
CA PHE A 71 -2.90 26.33 -0.51
C PHE A 71 -3.82 25.48 0.38
N SER A 72 -3.39 25.16 1.61
CA SER A 72 -4.27 24.63 2.65
C SER A 72 -4.54 25.69 3.73
N THR A 73 -5.69 25.62 4.39
CA THR A 73 -6.15 26.63 5.35
C THR A 73 -7.17 26.03 6.33
N ARG A 74 -7.44 26.73 7.45
CA ARG A 74 -8.48 26.35 8.41
C ARG A 74 -9.70 27.27 8.31
N LEU A 75 -10.85 26.70 7.96
CA LEU A 75 -12.10 27.40 7.68
C LEU A 75 -13.29 26.70 8.35
N THR A 76 -14.42 27.39 8.52
CA THR A 76 -15.72 26.74 8.80
C THR A 76 -16.30 26.14 7.51
N ASP A 77 -17.32 25.27 7.61
CA ASP A 77 -18.01 24.75 6.43
C ASP A 77 -18.66 25.87 5.59
N GLU A 78 -19.11 26.96 6.22
CA GLU A 78 -19.65 28.14 5.53
C GLU A 78 -18.56 28.97 4.84
N GLU A 79 -17.44 29.24 5.52
CA GLU A 79 -16.31 29.97 4.94
C GLU A 79 -15.72 29.21 3.74
N ALA A 80 -15.55 27.89 3.84
CA ALA A 80 -15.09 27.03 2.75
C ALA A 80 -16.05 27.05 1.55
N LYS A 81 -17.36 26.99 1.80
CA LYS A 81 -18.38 27.05 0.74
C LYS A 81 -18.49 28.43 0.09
N LEU A 82 -18.18 29.51 0.80
CA LEU A 82 -18.03 30.84 0.21
C LEU A 82 -16.77 30.92 -0.68
N LEU A 83 -15.71 30.20 -0.32
CA LEU A 83 -14.47 30.14 -1.10
C LEU A 83 -14.66 29.38 -2.42
N GLU A 84 -15.41 28.27 -2.43
CA GLU A 84 -15.78 27.54 -3.68
C GLU A 84 -16.40 28.45 -4.76
N GLY A 85 -17.08 29.54 -4.36
CA GLY A 85 -17.70 30.51 -5.25
C GLY A 85 -16.80 31.64 -5.76
N ARG A 86 -15.49 31.66 -5.44
CA ARG A 86 -14.58 32.74 -5.84
C ARG A 86 -13.92 32.48 -7.22
N PRO A 87 -13.75 33.51 -8.08
CA PRO A 87 -13.08 33.36 -9.37
C PRO A 87 -11.66 32.79 -9.23
N GLY A 88 -11.34 31.80 -10.07
CA GLY A 88 -10.04 31.12 -10.07
C GLY A 88 -9.86 30.05 -8.99
N ILE A 89 -10.87 29.76 -8.17
CA ILE A 89 -10.92 28.53 -7.37
C ILE A 89 -11.38 27.39 -8.29
N LEU A 90 -10.61 26.30 -8.33
CA LEU A 90 -10.96 25.07 -9.06
C LEU A 90 -11.76 24.10 -8.19
N LEU A 91 -11.37 23.99 -6.91
CA LEU A 91 -11.88 22.98 -5.98
C LEU A 91 -11.52 23.37 -4.54
N VAL A 92 -12.39 23.07 -3.58
CA VAL A 92 -12.08 23.05 -2.15
C VAL A 92 -12.36 21.65 -1.63
N LEU A 93 -11.38 21.01 -1.01
CA LEU A 93 -11.49 19.66 -0.46
C LEU A 93 -11.30 19.69 1.06
N PRO A 94 -12.19 19.08 1.86
CA PRO A 94 -11.88 18.80 3.26
C PRO A 94 -10.72 17.79 3.33
N GLU A 95 -9.88 17.94 4.34
CA GLU A 95 -8.74 17.06 4.57
C GLU A 95 -9.17 15.60 4.86
N VAL A 96 -8.36 14.64 4.38
CA VAL A 96 -8.59 13.20 4.51
C VAL A 96 -7.40 12.52 5.19
N ARG A 97 -7.69 11.50 5.99
CA ARG A 97 -6.67 10.67 6.67
C ARG A 97 -6.37 9.38 5.90
N TYR A 98 -5.10 9.03 5.84
CA TYR A 98 -4.56 7.81 5.23
C TYR A 98 -3.88 6.92 6.32
N GLU A 99 -3.80 5.61 6.08
CA GLU A 99 -3.35 4.55 7.02
C GLU A 99 -2.19 3.69 6.43
N LEU A 100 -1.48 2.92 7.28
CA LEU A 100 -0.22 2.20 7.01
C LEU A 100 -0.36 0.66 6.89
N HIS A 101 0.62 -0.08 6.32
CA HIS A 101 0.44 -1.52 5.96
C HIS A 101 1.62 -2.54 6.16
N THR A 102 2.85 -2.40 5.61
CA THR A 102 4.14 -3.18 5.81
C THR A 102 4.57 -4.43 4.93
N THR A 103 5.88 -4.67 4.59
CA THR A 103 6.77 -5.92 4.47
C THR A 103 7.66 -6.46 3.22
N ARG A 104 8.84 -7.17 3.45
CA ARG A 104 10.18 -7.58 2.76
C ARG A 104 10.22 -8.57 1.57
N THR A 105 11.38 -8.64 0.85
CA THR A 105 11.71 -9.68 -0.19
C THR A 105 13.16 -10.21 -0.46
N PRO A 106 14.31 -9.52 -0.27
CA PRO A 106 15.44 -9.51 -1.24
C PRO A 106 15.89 -10.84 -1.86
N GLU A 107 16.37 -11.78 -1.04
CA GLU A 107 16.92 -13.07 -1.49
C GLU A 107 15.91 -13.90 -2.30
N PHE A 108 14.62 -13.80 -1.95
CA PHE A 108 13.52 -14.52 -2.61
C PHE A 108 13.29 -14.03 -4.06
N LEU A 109 13.68 -12.79 -4.39
CA LEU A 109 13.62 -12.27 -5.75
C LEU A 109 14.88 -12.60 -6.58
N GLY A 110 15.81 -13.38 -6.04
CA GLY A 110 16.97 -13.87 -6.78
C GLY A 110 18.04 -12.83 -7.09
N LEU A 111 17.98 -11.64 -6.47
CA LEU A 111 18.96 -10.56 -6.66
C LEU A 111 20.38 -11.06 -6.35
N ASP A 112 20.59 -11.72 -5.21
CA ASP A 112 21.89 -12.23 -4.72
C ASP A 112 22.58 -13.24 -5.67
N LYS A 113 21.84 -13.82 -6.62
CA LYS A 113 22.37 -14.75 -7.64
C LYS A 113 22.68 -14.08 -8.97
N ASN A 114 22.29 -12.81 -9.10
CA ASN A 114 22.37 -11.98 -10.30
C ASN A 114 22.93 -10.58 -9.96
N ASP A 115 23.64 -10.45 -8.84
CA ASP A 115 24.15 -9.19 -8.30
C ASP A 115 25.01 -8.41 -9.33
N GLY A 116 25.65 -9.10 -10.28
CA GLY A 116 26.42 -8.51 -11.39
C GLY A 116 25.64 -8.21 -12.68
N LEU A 117 24.30 -8.37 -12.72
CA LEU A 117 23.45 -7.89 -13.82
C LEU A 117 22.93 -6.47 -13.58
N PHE A 118 22.77 -6.07 -12.32
CA PHE A 118 22.35 -4.72 -11.94
C PHE A 118 23.56 -3.80 -11.72
N PRO A 119 23.45 -2.48 -11.95
CA PRO A 119 24.54 -1.55 -11.68
C PRO A 119 24.91 -1.52 -10.19
N GLN A 120 26.13 -1.95 -9.85
CA GLN A 120 26.74 -1.77 -8.52
C GLN A 120 27.75 -0.61 -8.51
N SER A 121 27.51 0.40 -9.35
CA SER A 121 28.40 1.52 -9.62
C SER A 121 27.67 2.86 -9.46
N ASP A 122 28.40 3.95 -9.70
CA ASP A 122 27.98 5.35 -9.54
C ASP A 122 26.54 5.63 -9.99
N SER A 123 26.08 5.07 -11.12
CA SER A 123 24.73 5.30 -11.66
C SER A 123 23.58 4.82 -10.76
N ALA A 124 23.81 3.83 -9.88
CA ALA A 124 22.84 3.46 -8.86
C ALA A 124 22.83 4.45 -7.69
N SER A 125 23.97 5.11 -7.41
CA SER A 125 24.10 6.10 -6.33
C SER A 125 23.58 7.49 -6.68
N GLU A 126 23.30 7.74 -7.96
CA GLU A 126 22.58 8.92 -8.46
C GLU A 126 21.04 8.75 -8.36
N VAL A 127 20.53 7.53 -8.14
CA VAL A 127 19.08 7.29 -8.04
C VAL A 127 18.60 7.55 -6.62
N VAL A 128 17.56 8.37 -6.47
CA VAL A 128 16.93 8.76 -5.21
C VAL A 128 15.52 8.18 -5.09
N VAL A 129 15.27 7.43 -4.01
CA VAL A 129 13.93 6.99 -3.61
C VAL A 129 13.39 7.95 -2.55
N GLY A 130 12.33 8.69 -2.90
CA GLY A 130 11.53 9.46 -1.96
C GLY A 130 10.57 8.54 -1.18
N VAL A 131 10.57 8.63 0.15
CA VAL A 131 9.73 7.80 1.03
C VAL A 131 8.81 8.71 1.85
N LEU A 132 7.50 8.56 1.68
CA LEU A 132 6.47 9.35 2.36
C LEU A 132 5.81 8.48 3.44
N ASP A 133 6.13 8.76 4.71
CA ASP A 133 5.91 7.82 5.81
C ASP A 133 5.95 8.47 7.22
N THR A 134 6.18 7.70 8.28
CA THR A 134 6.35 8.14 9.68
C THR A 134 7.71 8.79 9.99
N GLY A 135 8.62 8.88 9.01
CA GLY A 135 9.97 9.44 9.15
C GLY A 135 11.08 8.40 8.99
N VAL A 136 12.27 8.70 9.50
CA VAL A 136 13.44 7.81 9.49
C VAL A 136 14.17 7.76 10.83
N TRP A 137 14.74 6.60 11.19
CA TRP A 137 15.67 6.47 12.30
C TRP A 137 17.13 6.44 11.79
N PRO A 138 17.82 7.60 11.68
CA PRO A 138 19.09 7.71 10.96
C PRO A 138 20.24 6.94 11.63
N GLU A 139 20.14 6.61 12.92
CA GLU A 139 21.12 5.79 13.63
C GLU A 139 20.98 4.27 13.33
N SER A 140 20.11 3.87 12.40
CA SER A 140 20.02 2.50 11.91
C SER A 140 21.22 2.14 11.03
N LEU A 141 21.83 0.97 11.28
CA LEU A 141 22.97 0.47 10.51
C LEU A 141 22.67 0.31 9.00
N SER A 142 21.40 0.21 8.62
CA SER A 142 20.97 0.16 7.21
C SER A 142 20.98 1.54 6.52
N PHE A 143 21.48 2.60 7.17
CA PHE A 143 21.76 3.91 6.57
C PHE A 143 23.24 4.31 6.68
N ASP A 144 24.15 3.35 6.94
CA ASP A 144 25.59 3.58 6.82
C ASP A 144 25.91 4.02 5.36
N ASP A 145 26.51 5.20 5.21
CA ASP A 145 26.77 5.89 3.94
C ASP A 145 28.15 5.56 3.34
N LYS A 146 28.92 4.69 4.00
CA LYS A 146 30.28 4.31 3.62
C LYS A 146 30.35 3.64 2.25
N GLY A 147 30.73 4.42 1.25
CA GLY A 147 30.85 4.01 -0.15
C GLY A 147 30.03 4.88 -1.10
N LEU A 148 29.17 5.76 -0.58
CA LEU A 148 28.38 6.70 -1.36
C LEU A 148 29.11 8.04 -1.57
N GLY A 149 28.81 8.71 -2.69
CA GLY A 149 29.30 10.06 -2.98
C GLY A 149 28.64 11.16 -2.12
N PRO A 150 29.09 12.42 -2.23
CA PRO A 150 28.58 13.55 -1.44
C PRO A 150 27.06 13.77 -1.61
N ILE A 151 26.45 14.40 -0.60
CA ILE A 151 25.00 14.69 -0.56
C ILE A 151 24.67 15.85 -1.51
N PRO A 152 23.62 15.75 -2.36
CA PRO A 152 23.13 16.85 -3.19
C PRO A 152 22.73 18.10 -2.38
N SER A 153 23.14 19.28 -2.84
CA SER A 153 23.12 20.53 -2.04
C SER A 153 21.76 21.24 -1.92
N GLY A 154 20.64 20.57 -2.21
CA GLY A 154 19.30 21.17 -2.23
C GLY A 154 18.50 21.08 -0.92
N TRP A 155 18.85 20.14 -0.04
CA TRP A 155 17.96 19.67 1.03
C TRP A 155 17.59 20.72 2.11
N LYS A 156 16.29 21.08 2.16
CA LYS A 156 15.64 21.85 3.25
C LYS A 156 14.15 21.46 3.33
N GLY A 157 13.62 21.23 4.54
CA GLY A 157 12.21 20.92 4.76
C GLY A 157 11.76 21.15 6.20
N GLU A 158 10.54 21.64 6.38
CA GLU A 158 9.90 22.01 7.66
C GLU A 158 8.40 21.67 7.61
N CYS A 159 7.71 21.59 8.75
CA CYS A 159 6.30 21.15 8.84
C CYS A 159 5.57 21.67 10.11
N GLU A 160 4.27 21.96 9.98
CA GLU A 160 3.16 21.85 10.97
C GLU A 160 1.89 22.53 10.42
N ALA A 161 0.71 21.92 10.60
CA ALA A 161 -0.56 22.51 10.12
C ALA A 161 -1.82 22.12 10.92
N THR A 162 -2.17 20.83 10.95
CA THR A 162 -3.56 20.41 11.18
C THR A 162 -3.98 20.27 12.65
N LEU A 163 -3.16 19.65 13.50
CA LEU A 163 -3.55 19.33 14.89
C LEU A 163 -3.18 20.43 15.93
N GLY A 164 -2.63 21.55 15.48
CA GLY A 164 -1.92 22.49 16.35
C GLY A 164 -0.44 22.11 16.51
N PRO A 165 0.29 22.74 17.45
CA PRO A 165 1.70 22.43 17.68
C PRO A 165 1.88 20.99 18.18
N ILE A 166 2.90 20.30 17.69
CA ILE A 166 3.23 18.94 18.09
C ILE A 166 3.63 18.92 19.57
N ASP A 167 3.09 17.94 20.29
CA ASP A 167 3.53 17.65 21.66
C ASP A 167 4.86 16.88 21.59
N GLU A 168 5.97 17.63 21.61
CA GLU A 168 7.34 17.11 21.57
C GLU A 168 7.69 16.17 22.75
N THR A 169 6.80 15.99 23.74
CA THR A 169 6.94 14.94 24.76
C THR A 169 6.42 13.57 24.33
N LYS A 170 5.75 13.49 23.17
CA LYS A 170 5.13 12.28 22.62
C LYS A 170 5.60 11.92 21.21
N GLU A 171 5.90 12.91 20.38
CA GLU A 171 6.30 12.72 18.98
C GLU A 171 7.33 13.78 18.56
N SER A 172 8.32 13.39 17.76
CA SER A 172 9.38 14.28 17.31
C SER A 172 8.85 15.25 16.23
N ARG A 173 8.94 16.56 16.48
CA ARG A 173 8.79 17.62 15.46
C ARG A 173 10.01 17.68 14.53
N SER A 174 10.28 16.59 13.82
CA SER A 174 11.37 16.45 12.86
C SER A 174 11.11 15.25 11.94
N PRO A 175 11.93 15.00 10.90
CA PRO A 175 11.85 13.77 10.10
C PRO A 175 12.16 12.47 10.87
N ARG A 176 12.36 12.49 12.19
CA ARG A 176 12.62 11.30 13.00
C ARG A 176 11.39 10.38 13.08
N ASP A 177 11.66 9.08 12.92
CA ASP A 177 10.67 8.02 13.04
C ASP A 177 10.45 7.62 14.51
N ASP A 178 9.29 7.98 15.04
CA ASP A 178 8.86 7.62 16.40
C ASP A 178 8.03 6.32 16.43
N ASP A 179 7.61 5.80 15.26
CA ASP A 179 6.74 4.61 15.13
C ASP A 179 7.50 3.35 14.68
N GLY A 180 8.50 3.49 13.82
CA GLY A 180 9.29 2.40 13.25
C GLY A 180 8.89 2.00 11.82
N HIS A 181 7.65 2.30 11.39
CA HIS A 181 7.18 1.95 10.06
C HIS A 181 8.03 2.59 8.94
N GLY A 182 8.29 3.90 8.99
CA GLY A 182 9.06 4.62 7.98
C GLY A 182 10.52 4.21 7.86
N THR A 183 11.16 3.85 8.99
CA THR A 183 12.49 3.19 8.98
C THR A 183 12.42 1.84 8.28
N HIS A 184 11.35 1.10 8.48
CA HIS A 184 11.17 -0.24 7.93
C HIS A 184 10.82 -0.20 6.43
N THR A 185 10.10 0.82 5.94
CA THR A 185 9.82 1.04 4.50
C THR A 185 11.06 1.49 3.75
N SER A 186 11.79 2.48 4.27
CA SER A 186 13.01 3.03 3.65
C SER A 186 14.16 2.02 3.60
N THR A 187 14.49 1.35 4.71
CA THR A 187 15.52 0.30 4.72
C THR A 187 15.15 -0.90 3.84
N THR A 188 13.85 -1.12 3.61
CA THR A 188 13.38 -2.12 2.66
C THR A 188 13.63 -1.73 1.21
N ALA A 189 13.41 -0.47 0.83
CA ALA A 189 13.65 -0.02 -0.54
C ALA A 189 15.15 -0.03 -0.89
N ALA A 190 15.97 0.59 -0.05
CA ALA A 190 17.36 0.94 -0.39
C ALA A 190 18.33 0.87 0.81
N GLY A 191 18.00 0.13 1.87
CA GLY A 191 18.89 0.00 3.03
C GLY A 191 20.22 -0.70 2.71
N SER A 192 21.31 -0.15 3.26
CA SER A 192 22.66 -0.72 3.23
C SER A 192 22.70 -2.14 3.82
N VAL A 193 23.71 -2.92 3.42
CA VAL A 193 23.88 -4.31 3.88
C VAL A 193 24.31 -4.33 5.36
N VAL A 194 23.58 -5.08 6.19
CA VAL A 194 23.86 -5.27 7.62
C VAL A 194 23.89 -6.74 7.98
N ASP A 195 25.08 -7.24 8.31
CA ASP A 195 25.28 -8.62 8.77
C ASP A 195 24.72 -8.87 10.18
N GLY A 196 24.26 -10.11 10.42
CA GLY A 196 23.75 -10.54 11.73
C GLY A 196 22.38 -9.98 12.10
N ALA A 197 21.72 -9.27 11.20
CA ALA A 197 20.38 -8.73 11.38
C ALA A 197 19.38 -9.84 11.70
N SER A 198 18.60 -9.68 12.78
CA SER A 198 17.54 -10.60 13.20
C SER A 198 16.56 -9.92 14.16
N LEU A 199 15.36 -10.49 14.33
CA LEU A 199 14.48 -10.18 15.45
C LEU A 199 14.54 -11.33 16.45
N PHE A 200 15.24 -11.14 17.57
CA PHE A 200 15.44 -12.19 18.59
C PHE A 200 16.01 -13.51 18.02
N GLY A 201 16.85 -13.45 16.98
CA GLY A 201 17.37 -14.63 16.26
C GLY A 201 16.45 -15.19 15.16
N TYR A 202 15.20 -14.72 15.04
CA TYR A 202 14.36 -15.04 13.87
C TYR A 202 14.85 -14.31 12.62
N ALA A 203 14.83 -15.02 11.49
CA ALA A 203 15.32 -14.56 10.18
C ALA A 203 16.78 -14.04 10.17
N ALA A 204 17.64 -14.59 11.05
CA ALA A 204 19.04 -14.20 11.14
C ALA A 204 19.80 -14.39 9.81
N GLY A 205 20.49 -13.33 9.37
CA GLY A 205 21.28 -13.31 8.14
C GLY A 205 21.75 -11.89 7.83
N ALA A 206 21.98 -11.58 6.55
CA ALA A 206 22.17 -10.21 6.10
C ALA A 206 20.80 -9.52 5.84
N ALA A 207 20.62 -8.32 6.41
CA ALA A 207 19.58 -7.40 5.97
C ALA A 207 20.14 -6.51 4.84
N ARG A 208 19.36 -6.30 3.79
CA ARG A 208 19.63 -5.36 2.68
C ARG A 208 18.32 -4.94 2.04
N GLY A 209 18.26 -3.75 1.44
CA GLY A 209 17.16 -3.31 0.58
C GLY A 209 17.19 -3.94 -0.82
N MET A 210 16.40 -3.42 -1.77
CA MET A 210 16.54 -3.81 -3.18
C MET A 210 17.72 -3.08 -3.83
N ALA A 211 17.71 -1.75 -3.73
CA ALA A 211 18.69 -0.88 -4.34
C ALA A 211 19.67 -0.38 -3.27
N THR A 212 20.57 -1.26 -2.81
CA THR A 212 21.49 -0.99 -1.67
C THR A 212 22.46 0.17 -1.86
N HIS A 213 22.55 0.71 -3.06
CA HIS A 213 23.37 1.88 -3.40
C HIS A 213 22.55 3.14 -3.71
N ALA A 214 21.21 3.02 -3.83
CA ALA A 214 20.33 4.16 -4.09
C ALA A 214 20.19 5.03 -2.83
N ARG A 215 19.99 6.33 -3.03
CA ARG A 215 19.77 7.27 -1.94
C ARG A 215 18.32 7.18 -1.45
N VAL A 216 18.11 7.51 -0.19
CA VAL A 216 16.77 7.71 0.38
C VAL A 216 16.59 9.18 0.75
N ALA A 217 15.50 9.79 0.30
CA ALA A 217 15.01 11.07 0.81
C ALA A 217 13.69 10.81 1.57
N VAL A 218 13.59 11.22 2.83
CA VAL A 218 12.44 10.86 3.69
C VAL A 218 11.62 12.09 4.06
N TYR A 219 10.32 11.98 3.86
CA TYR A 219 9.34 13.03 4.09
C TYR A 219 8.31 12.50 5.11
N LYS A 220 8.35 13.02 6.35
CA LYS A 220 7.41 12.61 7.40
C LYS A 220 6.05 13.26 7.13
N VAL A 221 5.05 12.44 6.84
CA VAL A 221 3.66 12.83 6.54
C VAL A 221 2.63 12.09 7.40
N CYS A 222 3.11 11.14 8.21
CA CYS A 222 2.33 10.33 9.13
C CYS A 222 2.76 10.63 10.56
N TRP A 223 1.77 10.96 11.39
CA TRP A 223 1.94 11.36 12.79
C TRP A 223 1.10 10.44 13.70
N ILE A 224 1.12 10.63 15.02
CA ILE A 224 0.22 9.95 15.98
C ILE A 224 -1.27 10.14 15.61
N GLY A 225 -1.62 11.24 14.94
CA GLY A 225 -2.97 11.48 14.42
C GLY A 225 -3.37 10.64 13.20
N GLY A 226 -2.40 10.01 12.51
CA GLY A 226 -2.47 9.39 11.19
C GLY A 226 -1.75 10.22 10.11
N CYS A 227 -1.87 9.84 8.84
CA CYS A 227 -1.28 10.57 7.72
C CYS A 227 -2.29 11.54 7.10
N PHE A 228 -1.96 12.83 6.95
CA PHE A 228 -2.91 13.86 6.51
C PHE A 228 -2.71 14.25 5.04
N SER A 229 -3.81 14.42 4.29
CA SER A 229 -3.76 14.71 2.85
C SER A 229 -3.05 16.04 2.50
N ALA A 230 -3.02 17.02 3.40
CA ALA A 230 -2.27 18.25 3.25
C ALA A 230 -0.75 18.02 3.35
N ASP A 231 -0.29 17.31 4.39
CA ASP A 231 1.12 16.94 4.56
C ASP A 231 1.61 16.03 3.42
N ILE A 232 0.78 15.09 2.98
CA ILE A 232 1.06 14.21 1.83
C ILE A 232 1.29 15.04 0.56
N LEU A 233 0.43 16.00 0.25
CA LEU A 233 0.63 16.88 -0.92
C LEU A 233 1.87 17.77 -0.76
N ALA A 234 2.14 18.31 0.43
CA ALA A 234 3.33 19.13 0.67
C ALA A 234 4.63 18.34 0.45
N ALA A 235 4.67 17.10 0.93
CA ALA A 235 5.79 16.19 0.70
C ALA A 235 5.94 15.77 -0.77
N MET A 236 4.84 15.51 -1.48
CA MET A 236 4.91 15.22 -2.92
C MET A 236 5.37 16.46 -3.71
N ASP A 237 4.97 17.68 -3.31
CA ASP A 237 5.47 18.94 -3.91
C ASP A 237 6.98 19.04 -3.75
N LYS A 238 7.48 18.87 -2.52
CA LYS A 238 8.89 18.99 -2.18
C LYS A 238 9.74 17.88 -2.80
N ALA A 239 9.24 16.64 -2.87
CA ALA A 239 9.96 15.53 -3.49
C ALA A 239 10.04 15.62 -5.02
N VAL A 240 9.04 16.22 -5.67
CA VAL A 240 9.10 16.59 -7.10
C VAL A 240 10.12 17.71 -7.33
N ASP A 241 10.19 18.68 -6.43
CA ASP A 241 11.15 19.79 -6.45
C ASP A 241 12.60 19.34 -6.17
N ASP A 242 12.82 18.38 -5.24
CA ASP A 242 14.10 17.73 -4.99
C ASP A 242 14.52 16.72 -6.08
N GLY A 243 13.65 16.45 -7.06
CA GLY A 243 13.99 15.64 -8.24
C GLY A 243 14.17 14.14 -7.96
N VAL A 244 13.46 13.56 -6.99
CA VAL A 244 13.54 12.11 -6.71
C VAL A 244 13.09 11.30 -7.92
N ASN A 245 13.60 10.07 -8.10
CA ASN A 245 13.27 9.26 -9.29
C ASN A 245 12.13 8.27 -9.05
N VAL A 246 11.92 7.87 -7.80
CA VAL A 246 10.82 7.00 -7.37
C VAL A 246 10.20 7.53 -6.09
N LEU A 247 8.87 7.57 -6.01
CA LEU A 247 8.12 7.79 -4.78
C LEU A 247 7.58 6.47 -4.27
N SER A 248 7.93 6.14 -3.03
CA SER A 248 7.39 5.03 -2.27
C SER A 248 6.35 5.55 -1.27
N MET A 249 5.07 5.29 -1.55
CA MET A 249 3.95 5.80 -0.75
C MET A 249 3.27 4.65 -0.05
N SER A 250 3.73 4.40 1.17
CA SER A 250 3.38 3.22 1.95
C SER A 250 2.06 3.34 2.72
N LEU A 251 1.11 4.08 2.15
CA LEU A 251 -0.12 4.56 2.75
C LEU A 251 -1.33 4.40 1.81
N GLY A 252 -2.55 4.42 2.36
CA GLY A 252 -3.80 4.34 1.60
C GLY A 252 -4.98 5.00 2.33
N GLY A 253 -5.95 5.52 1.57
CA GLY A 253 -7.07 6.32 2.08
C GLY A 253 -8.42 5.87 1.55
N GLY A 254 -9.47 6.66 1.85
CA GLY A 254 -10.82 6.41 1.34
C GLY A 254 -10.91 6.59 -0.18
N MET A 255 -11.67 5.73 -0.87
CA MET A 255 -11.84 5.81 -2.33
C MET A 255 -12.58 7.09 -2.74
N SER A 256 -12.00 7.85 -3.66
CA SER A 256 -12.63 8.99 -4.32
C SER A 256 -12.22 9.08 -5.80
N ASP A 257 -12.94 9.90 -6.55
CA ASP A 257 -12.68 10.14 -7.98
C ASP A 257 -11.30 10.82 -8.20
N TYR A 258 -10.59 10.53 -9.29
CA TYR A 258 -9.17 10.88 -9.41
C TYR A 258 -8.85 12.38 -9.30
N PHE A 259 -9.80 13.24 -9.66
CA PHE A 259 -9.67 14.71 -9.54
C PHE A 259 -9.92 15.24 -8.11
N ARG A 260 -10.21 14.35 -7.15
CA ARG A 260 -10.43 14.62 -5.72
C ARG A 260 -9.50 13.86 -4.78
N ASP A 261 -8.87 12.78 -5.24
CA ASP A 261 -7.89 12.02 -4.45
C ASP A 261 -6.52 12.73 -4.47
N SER A 262 -6.07 13.19 -3.31
CA SER A 262 -4.82 13.94 -3.15
C SER A 262 -3.58 13.15 -3.60
N VAL A 263 -3.55 11.82 -3.38
CA VAL A 263 -2.46 10.95 -3.85
C VAL A 263 -2.54 10.77 -5.36
N ALA A 264 -3.73 10.63 -5.94
CA ALA A 264 -3.87 10.54 -7.40
C ALA A 264 -3.38 11.82 -8.12
N ILE A 265 -3.77 13.00 -7.62
CA ILE A 265 -3.37 14.29 -8.20
C ILE A 265 -1.85 14.51 -8.06
N GLY A 266 -1.30 14.25 -6.87
CA GLY A 266 0.15 14.32 -6.66
C GLY A 266 0.93 13.34 -7.54
N ALA A 267 0.42 12.11 -7.69
CA ALA A 267 1.08 11.09 -8.50
C ALA A 267 1.02 11.39 -10.00
N PHE A 268 0.00 12.10 -10.49
CA PHE A 268 -0.05 12.55 -11.89
C PHE A 268 1.11 13.52 -12.18
N THR A 269 1.36 14.44 -11.25
CA THR A 269 2.50 15.37 -11.35
C THR A 269 3.84 14.64 -11.33
N ALA A 270 4.01 13.70 -10.39
CA ALA A 270 5.25 12.93 -10.28
C ALA A 270 5.51 12.14 -11.58
N MET A 271 4.49 11.47 -12.11
CA MET A 271 4.56 10.75 -13.39
C MET A 271 4.97 11.68 -14.56
N GLU A 272 4.35 12.86 -14.68
CA GLU A 272 4.71 13.87 -15.70
C GLU A 272 6.17 14.32 -15.60
N ARG A 273 6.72 14.38 -14.38
CA ARG A 273 8.13 14.73 -14.14
C ARG A 273 9.09 13.55 -14.28
N GLY A 274 8.62 12.39 -14.76
CA GLY A 274 9.43 11.19 -14.98
C GLY A 274 9.67 10.35 -13.72
N ILE A 275 8.93 10.60 -12.64
CA ILE A 275 9.06 9.97 -11.34
C ILE A 275 8.04 8.81 -11.23
N LEU A 276 8.49 7.60 -10.93
CA LEU A 276 7.58 6.47 -10.72
C LEU A 276 6.96 6.54 -9.33
N VAL A 277 5.63 6.44 -9.23
CA VAL A 277 4.92 6.33 -7.95
C VAL A 277 4.48 4.90 -7.69
N SER A 278 4.99 4.31 -6.61
CA SER A 278 4.53 3.04 -6.07
C SER A 278 3.66 3.31 -4.84
N CYS A 279 2.49 2.67 -4.78
CA CYS A 279 1.60 2.73 -3.63
C CYS A 279 1.16 1.34 -3.20
N SER A 280 0.97 1.12 -1.90
CA SER A 280 0.35 -0.11 -1.37
C SER A 280 -1.12 -0.23 -1.77
N ALA A 281 -1.59 -1.44 -2.10
CA ALA A 281 -2.99 -1.69 -2.47
C ALA A 281 -3.97 -1.55 -1.28
N GLY A 282 -3.53 -1.89 -0.07
CA GLY A 282 -4.35 -1.90 1.16
C GLY A 282 -4.37 -3.25 1.86
N ASN A 283 -4.72 -3.24 3.15
CA ASN A 283 -4.86 -4.45 4.00
C ASN A 283 -6.33 -4.82 4.31
N ALA A 284 -7.28 -4.48 3.42
CA ALA A 284 -8.72 -4.68 3.61
C ALA A 284 -9.30 -5.88 2.84
N GLY A 285 -8.44 -6.75 2.29
CA GLY A 285 -8.83 -8.03 1.70
C GLY A 285 -9.41 -9.02 2.73
N PRO A 286 -10.01 -10.14 2.27
CA PRO A 286 -10.02 -10.64 0.90
C PRO A 286 -11.25 -10.24 0.08
N SER A 287 -12.10 -9.33 0.57
CA SER A 287 -13.27 -8.85 -0.15
C SER A 287 -12.89 -8.18 -1.48
N SER A 288 -13.71 -8.35 -2.53
CA SER A 288 -13.57 -7.58 -3.76
C SER A 288 -13.83 -6.07 -3.55
N TYR A 289 -13.29 -5.24 -4.43
CA TYR A 289 -13.35 -3.76 -4.35
C TYR A 289 -12.81 -3.19 -3.03
N SER A 290 -11.80 -3.84 -2.42
CA SER A 290 -11.20 -3.43 -1.14
C SER A 290 -9.88 -2.67 -1.29
N LEU A 291 -9.40 -2.46 -2.51
CA LEU A 291 -8.14 -1.75 -2.77
C LEU A 291 -8.31 -0.24 -2.96
N SER A 292 -7.23 0.47 -2.65
CA SER A 292 -7.07 1.93 -2.77
C SER A 292 -5.98 2.26 -3.80
N ASN A 293 -5.64 3.55 -3.94
CA ASN A 293 -4.55 4.01 -4.82
C ASN A 293 -4.74 3.56 -6.29
N VAL A 294 -5.96 3.67 -6.81
CA VAL A 294 -6.42 2.96 -8.03
C VAL A 294 -6.11 3.68 -9.35
N ALA A 295 -5.44 4.84 -9.31
CA ALA A 295 -5.14 5.63 -10.49
C ALA A 295 -4.22 4.90 -11.50
N PRO A 296 -4.40 5.07 -12.83
CA PRO A 296 -3.60 4.36 -13.83
C PRO A 296 -2.09 4.68 -13.78
N TRP A 297 -1.72 5.92 -13.46
CA TRP A 297 -0.33 6.38 -13.33
C TRP A 297 0.35 5.99 -12.01
N ILE A 298 -0.39 5.41 -11.05
CA ILE A 298 0.17 4.79 -9.85
C ILE A 298 0.47 3.32 -10.11
N THR A 299 1.60 2.81 -9.60
CA THR A 299 1.90 1.36 -9.52
C THR A 299 1.34 0.81 -8.20
N THR A 300 0.21 0.12 -8.25
CA THR A 300 -0.54 -0.34 -7.07
C THR A 300 -0.16 -1.78 -6.69
N VAL A 301 0.41 -1.98 -5.51
CA VAL A 301 1.12 -3.21 -5.15
C VAL A 301 0.37 -4.02 -4.07
N GLY A 302 -0.01 -5.26 -4.41
CA GLY A 302 -0.54 -6.24 -3.44
C GLY A 302 0.56 -7.00 -2.69
N ALA A 303 0.17 -7.91 -1.80
CA ALA A 303 1.10 -8.68 -0.96
C ALA A 303 1.07 -10.19 -1.23
N GLY A 304 2.24 -10.76 -1.51
CA GLY A 304 2.49 -12.20 -1.48
C GLY A 304 3.24 -12.64 -0.22
N THR A 305 3.35 -13.95 0.01
CA THR A 305 4.36 -14.52 0.92
C THR A 305 5.72 -14.67 0.23
N LEU A 306 6.73 -15.06 0.99
CA LEU A 306 7.97 -15.67 0.48
C LEU A 306 8.17 -17.06 1.13
N ASP A 307 9.19 -17.82 0.73
CA ASP A 307 9.41 -19.21 1.16
C ASP A 307 9.96 -19.38 2.60
N ARG A 308 9.75 -18.39 3.48
CA ARG A 308 10.11 -18.44 4.91
C ARG A 308 8.87 -18.36 5.79
N ASP A 309 8.85 -19.17 6.84
CA ASP A 309 7.85 -19.10 7.91
C ASP A 309 8.48 -19.20 9.31
N PHE A 310 7.71 -18.83 10.34
CA PHE A 310 8.07 -18.83 11.75
C PHE A 310 7.13 -19.72 12.58
N PRO A 311 7.13 -21.04 12.35
CA PRO A 311 6.12 -21.93 12.92
C PRO A 311 6.26 -22.06 14.44
N ALA A 312 5.11 -22.15 15.12
CA ALA A 312 5.00 -22.43 16.55
C ALA A 312 3.81 -23.36 16.82
N TYR A 313 4.11 -24.51 17.41
CA TYR A 313 3.23 -25.68 17.48
C TYR A 313 2.45 -25.74 18.80
N VAL A 314 1.16 -26.05 18.73
CA VAL A 314 0.29 -26.29 19.90
C VAL A 314 0.13 -27.79 20.12
N THR A 315 0.70 -28.32 21.20
CA THR A 315 0.51 -29.72 21.62
C THR A 315 -0.46 -29.79 22.78
N LEU A 316 -1.61 -30.43 22.59
CA LEU A 316 -2.69 -30.58 23.56
C LEU A 316 -2.52 -31.80 24.48
N GLY A 317 -3.26 -31.86 25.59
CA GLY A 317 -3.25 -32.99 26.53
C GLY A 317 -3.65 -34.34 25.93
N ASN A 318 -4.48 -34.33 24.89
CA ASN A 318 -4.84 -35.52 24.11
C ASN A 318 -3.79 -35.94 23.06
N GLY A 319 -2.60 -35.35 23.08
CA GLY A 319 -1.50 -35.66 22.16
C GLY A 319 -1.64 -35.10 20.75
N LYS A 320 -2.74 -34.41 20.41
CA LYS A 320 -2.88 -33.73 19.12
C LYS A 320 -1.94 -32.52 19.06
N ASN A 321 -1.23 -32.40 17.94
CA ASN A 321 -0.35 -31.29 17.64
C ASN A 321 -0.90 -30.48 16.44
N PHE A 322 -0.83 -29.16 16.52
CA PHE A 322 -1.33 -28.22 15.51
C PHE A 322 -0.30 -27.16 15.17
N SER A 323 -0.20 -26.79 13.89
CA SER A 323 0.68 -25.70 13.46
C SER A 323 0.03 -24.32 13.65
N GLY A 324 0.84 -23.37 14.08
CA GLY A 324 0.57 -21.93 14.11
C GLY A 324 1.86 -21.17 13.85
N VAL A 325 1.89 -19.86 14.09
CA VAL A 325 3.07 -18.99 13.88
C VAL A 325 3.38 -18.10 15.09
N SER A 326 4.65 -17.76 15.31
CA SER A 326 5.07 -16.87 16.39
C SER A 326 6.50 -16.32 16.23
N LEU A 327 6.71 -15.08 16.67
CA LEU A 327 8.03 -14.45 16.85
C LEU A 327 8.39 -14.26 18.33
N TYR A 328 7.89 -15.13 19.20
CA TYR A 328 8.18 -15.08 20.63
C TYR A 328 9.62 -15.52 20.93
N GLY A 329 10.55 -14.55 20.96
CA GLY A 329 11.95 -14.76 21.36
C GLY A 329 12.22 -14.68 22.87
N GLY A 330 11.24 -15.02 23.72
CA GLY A 330 11.39 -14.98 25.18
C GLY A 330 11.61 -16.35 25.83
N LYS A 331 11.58 -16.41 27.18
CA LYS A 331 11.70 -17.68 27.91
C LYS A 331 10.52 -18.60 27.57
N PRO A 332 10.73 -19.85 27.11
CA PRO A 332 9.65 -20.77 26.78
C PRO A 332 8.81 -21.15 28.00
N LEU A 333 7.66 -21.79 27.72
CA LEU A 333 6.86 -22.46 28.74
C LEU A 333 7.66 -23.61 29.40
N PRO A 334 7.28 -24.08 30.60
CA PRO A 334 7.83 -25.30 31.18
C PRO A 334 7.60 -26.53 30.29
N ASP A 335 8.45 -27.54 30.42
CA ASP A 335 8.32 -28.82 29.69
C ASP A 335 7.03 -29.57 30.05
N SER A 336 6.52 -29.35 31.26
CA SER A 336 5.19 -29.80 31.69
C SER A 336 4.09 -28.97 31.03
N GLN A 337 3.15 -29.62 30.35
CA GLN A 337 1.93 -28.97 29.88
C GLN A 337 1.20 -28.24 31.02
N LEU A 338 0.65 -27.08 30.71
CA LEU A 338 -0.11 -26.25 31.65
C LEU A 338 -1.62 -26.44 31.43
N THR A 339 -2.41 -26.18 32.48
CA THR A 339 -3.87 -26.05 32.33
C THR A 339 -4.20 -25.00 31.27
N PHE A 340 -5.19 -25.30 30.45
CA PHE A 340 -5.58 -24.51 29.29
C PHE A 340 -7.03 -24.05 29.45
N VAL A 341 -7.33 -22.77 29.19
CA VAL A 341 -8.67 -22.20 29.39
C VAL A 341 -9.12 -21.33 28.21
N TYR A 342 -10.40 -21.34 27.89
CA TYR A 342 -10.99 -20.39 26.95
C TYR A 342 -11.28 -19.05 27.63
N ALA A 343 -10.85 -17.95 27.01
CA ALA A 343 -11.07 -16.59 27.52
C ALA A 343 -12.56 -16.25 27.73
N GLY A 344 -13.45 -16.77 26.89
CA GLY A 344 -14.91 -16.59 27.05
C GLY A 344 -15.51 -17.24 28.30
N ASN A 345 -14.82 -18.22 28.90
CA ASN A 345 -15.21 -18.81 30.20
C ASN A 345 -14.50 -18.10 31.38
N ALA A 346 -13.46 -17.31 31.07
CA ALA A 346 -12.61 -16.59 32.01
C ALA A 346 -13.01 -15.12 32.22
N THR A 347 -14.23 -14.74 31.85
CA THR A 347 -14.75 -13.37 31.86
C THR A 347 -16.15 -13.29 32.49
N ASN A 348 -16.61 -12.06 32.76
CA ASN A 348 -18.02 -11.71 33.03
C ASN A 348 -18.59 -10.78 31.93
N VAL A 349 -17.85 -10.52 30.84
CA VAL A 349 -18.20 -9.57 29.77
C VAL A 349 -18.30 -10.31 28.44
N THR A 350 -19.34 -10.03 27.64
CA THR A 350 -19.64 -10.74 26.38
C THR A 350 -18.49 -10.76 25.38
N SER A 351 -17.68 -9.70 25.33
CA SER A 351 -16.50 -9.59 24.45
C SER A 351 -15.21 -10.18 25.03
N GLY A 352 -15.25 -10.79 26.23
CA GLY A 352 -14.05 -11.23 26.93
C GLY A 352 -13.30 -12.39 26.27
N ASN A 353 -13.92 -13.13 25.34
CA ASN A 353 -13.21 -14.05 24.45
C ASN A 353 -12.14 -13.35 23.59
N LEU A 354 -12.31 -12.06 23.30
CA LEU A 354 -11.35 -11.24 22.57
C LEU A 354 -10.17 -10.77 23.43
N CYS A 355 -10.10 -11.12 24.73
CA CYS A 355 -9.02 -10.74 25.63
C CYS A 355 -8.73 -9.22 25.60
N MET A 356 -9.78 -8.42 25.80
CA MET A 356 -9.71 -6.96 25.86
C MET A 356 -9.25 -6.49 27.24
N ILE A 357 -8.74 -5.26 27.33
CA ILE A 357 -8.26 -4.67 28.58
C ILE A 357 -9.37 -4.74 29.64
N GLY A 358 -9.05 -5.33 30.80
CA GLY A 358 -9.97 -5.48 31.93
C GLY A 358 -11.01 -6.60 31.82
N THR A 359 -11.07 -7.40 30.75
CA THR A 359 -12.13 -8.43 30.60
C THR A 359 -11.81 -9.79 31.24
N LEU A 360 -10.53 -10.10 31.53
CA LEU A 360 -10.13 -11.39 32.10
C LEU A 360 -10.14 -11.37 33.63
N ILE A 361 -10.67 -12.42 34.24
CA ILE A 361 -10.70 -12.65 35.69
C ILE A 361 -9.38 -13.33 36.10
N PRO A 362 -8.47 -12.69 36.86
CA PRO A 362 -7.14 -13.21 37.15
C PRO A 362 -7.13 -14.61 37.76
N GLU A 363 -8.03 -14.89 38.71
CA GLU A 363 -8.15 -16.17 39.41
C GLU A 363 -8.50 -17.32 38.46
N LYS A 364 -9.14 -17.01 37.33
CA LYS A 364 -9.47 -18.00 36.29
C LYS A 364 -8.32 -18.28 35.33
N VAL A 365 -7.36 -17.36 35.14
CA VAL A 365 -6.28 -17.47 34.12
C VAL A 365 -4.86 -17.55 34.67
N ALA A 366 -4.61 -17.19 35.94
CA ALA A 366 -3.28 -17.15 36.52
C ALA A 366 -2.54 -18.50 36.42
N GLY A 367 -1.33 -18.49 35.86
CA GLY A 367 -0.50 -19.68 35.62
C GLY A 367 -0.92 -20.57 34.45
N LYS A 368 -1.96 -20.19 33.68
CA LYS A 368 -2.56 -21.03 32.62
C LYS A 368 -2.24 -20.52 31.22
N ILE A 369 -2.43 -21.38 30.22
CA ILE A 369 -2.51 -20.95 28.81
C ILE A 369 -3.95 -20.50 28.54
N VAL A 370 -4.13 -19.39 27.83
CA VAL A 370 -5.47 -18.84 27.50
C VAL A 370 -5.70 -18.87 25.99
N LEU A 371 -6.79 -19.48 25.52
CA LEU A 371 -7.26 -19.28 24.15
C LEU A 371 -8.05 -17.98 24.04
N CYS A 372 -7.56 -17.06 23.22
CA CYS A 372 -8.19 -15.80 22.84
C CYS A 372 -8.63 -15.86 21.38
N ASP A 373 -9.75 -15.20 21.07
CA ASP A 373 -10.24 -15.05 19.69
C ASP A 373 -9.66 -13.79 19.03
N ARG A 374 -9.29 -13.88 17.74
CA ARG A 374 -8.97 -12.73 16.88
C ARG A 374 -10.25 -11.92 16.61
N GLY A 375 -10.10 -10.60 16.58
CA GLY A 375 -11.21 -9.66 16.40
C GLY A 375 -10.69 -8.23 16.40
N VAL A 376 -11.53 -7.27 16.76
CA VAL A 376 -11.31 -5.83 16.55
C VAL A 376 -10.10 -5.20 17.27
N ASN A 377 -9.57 -5.84 18.32
CA ASN A 377 -8.41 -5.35 19.07
C ASN A 377 -7.12 -6.09 18.70
N ALA A 378 -5.98 -5.37 18.73
CA ALA A 378 -4.70 -5.84 18.20
C ALA A 378 -4.24 -7.19 18.76
N ARG A 379 -3.75 -8.07 17.87
CA ARG A 379 -3.33 -9.46 18.18
C ARG A 379 -2.32 -9.54 19.35
N VAL A 380 -1.34 -8.64 19.34
CA VAL A 380 -0.32 -8.48 20.39
C VAL A 380 -0.86 -7.96 21.73
N GLN A 381 -1.88 -7.09 21.71
CA GLN A 381 -2.49 -6.51 22.91
C GLN A 381 -3.20 -7.58 23.75
N LYS A 382 -3.86 -8.55 23.10
CA LYS A 382 -4.47 -9.73 23.75
C LYS A 382 -3.45 -10.45 24.64
N GLY A 383 -2.22 -10.61 24.12
CA GLY A 383 -1.11 -11.19 24.87
C GLY A 383 -0.69 -10.36 26.07
N SER A 384 -0.65 -9.03 25.97
CA SER A 384 -0.40 -8.17 27.15
C SER A 384 -1.49 -8.29 28.21
N VAL A 385 -2.77 -8.41 27.82
CA VAL A 385 -3.89 -8.58 28.75
C VAL A 385 -3.82 -9.93 29.46
N VAL A 386 -3.57 -11.03 28.74
CA VAL A 386 -3.36 -12.36 29.34
C VAL A 386 -2.19 -12.32 30.35
N LYS A 387 -1.07 -11.69 29.97
CA LYS A 387 0.11 -11.53 30.84
C LYS A 387 -0.18 -10.70 32.10
N GLN A 388 -0.91 -9.58 31.97
CA GLN A 388 -1.31 -8.72 33.09
C GLN A 388 -2.25 -9.44 34.07
N ALA A 389 -3.13 -10.31 33.57
CA ALA A 389 -3.99 -11.17 34.38
C ALA A 389 -3.26 -12.40 34.98
N GLY A 390 -1.93 -12.52 34.80
CA GLY A 390 -1.09 -13.60 35.34
C GLY A 390 -1.05 -14.88 34.50
N GLY A 391 -1.60 -14.87 33.29
CA GLY A 391 -1.56 -16.00 32.37
C GLY A 391 -0.14 -16.32 31.88
N ALA A 392 0.19 -17.61 31.81
CA ALA A 392 1.50 -18.12 31.43
C ALA A 392 1.75 -18.12 29.91
N GLY A 393 0.69 -18.21 29.10
CA GLY A 393 0.78 -18.18 27.64
C GLY A 393 -0.56 -17.95 26.95
N MET A 394 -0.55 -17.75 25.63
CA MET A 394 -1.76 -17.47 24.84
C MET A 394 -1.80 -18.26 23.53
N ILE A 395 -2.96 -18.79 23.15
CA ILE A 395 -3.23 -19.29 21.79
C ILE A 395 -4.24 -18.34 21.16
N LEU A 396 -3.89 -17.74 20.02
CA LEU A 396 -4.76 -16.81 19.31
C LEU A 396 -5.43 -17.51 18.13
N ALA A 397 -6.73 -17.78 18.25
CA ALA A 397 -7.52 -18.39 17.19
C ALA A 397 -8.04 -17.33 16.21
N ASN A 398 -7.80 -17.50 14.92
CA ASN A 398 -8.56 -16.80 13.89
C ASN A 398 -10.06 -17.14 14.00
N THR A 399 -10.91 -16.22 13.56
CA THR A 399 -12.34 -16.46 13.37
C THR A 399 -12.67 -16.54 11.88
N ALA A 400 -13.93 -16.83 11.51
CA ALA A 400 -14.36 -16.87 10.11
C ALA A 400 -14.07 -15.56 9.34
N ALA A 401 -14.02 -14.41 10.02
CA ALA A 401 -13.67 -13.12 9.44
C ALA A 401 -12.16 -12.96 9.09
N ASN A 402 -11.31 -13.95 9.44
CA ASN A 402 -9.87 -13.94 9.16
C ASN A 402 -9.37 -15.24 8.49
N GLY A 403 -10.22 -16.26 8.37
CA GLY A 403 -9.89 -17.51 7.67
C GLY A 403 -8.65 -18.23 8.20
N GLU A 404 -7.87 -18.82 7.30
CA GLU A 404 -6.64 -19.57 7.64
C GLU A 404 -5.36 -18.71 7.62
N GLU A 405 -5.46 -17.40 7.38
CA GLU A 405 -4.25 -16.56 7.24
C GLU A 405 -3.51 -16.37 8.56
N LEU A 406 -2.22 -16.69 8.53
CA LEU A 406 -1.30 -16.58 9.64
C LEU A 406 -0.30 -15.43 9.42
N VAL A 407 -0.30 -14.49 10.36
CA VAL A 407 0.74 -13.47 10.52
C VAL A 407 1.46 -13.75 11.83
N ALA A 408 2.78 -13.81 11.78
CA ALA A 408 3.61 -14.04 12.96
C ALA A 408 3.77 -12.71 13.73
N ASP A 409 3.47 -12.72 15.04
CA ASP A 409 3.56 -11.53 15.89
C ASP A 409 4.69 -11.67 16.93
N ALA A 410 5.36 -10.55 17.23
CA ALA A 410 6.38 -10.42 18.27
C ALA A 410 5.80 -10.41 19.70
N HIS A 411 5.05 -11.46 20.07
CA HIS A 411 4.28 -11.51 21.32
C HIS A 411 5.07 -11.18 22.60
N LEU A 412 4.36 -10.69 23.63
CA LEU A 412 4.90 -10.27 24.93
C LEU A 412 4.95 -11.38 26.00
N LEU A 413 4.38 -12.54 25.69
CA LEU A 413 4.36 -13.80 26.46
C LEU A 413 4.44 -14.98 25.49
N PRO A 414 4.72 -16.22 25.94
CA PRO A 414 4.71 -17.40 25.10
C PRO A 414 3.34 -17.56 24.41
N ALA A 415 3.30 -17.37 23.08
CA ALA A 415 2.05 -17.37 22.35
C ALA A 415 2.21 -17.75 20.87
N THR A 416 1.14 -18.26 20.26
CA THR A 416 1.10 -18.63 18.83
C THR A 416 -0.28 -18.32 18.23
N ALA A 417 -0.31 -17.93 16.95
CA ALA A 417 -1.54 -17.69 16.19
C ALA A 417 -1.89 -18.89 15.30
N VAL A 418 -3.17 -19.28 15.25
CA VAL A 418 -3.68 -20.45 14.50
C VAL A 418 -4.87 -20.08 13.60
N GLY A 419 -4.95 -20.72 12.43
CA GLY A 419 -6.02 -20.54 11.44
C GLY A 419 -7.40 -21.00 11.96
N GLN A 420 -8.49 -20.57 11.33
CA GLN A 420 -9.85 -20.76 11.85
C GLN A 420 -10.21 -22.23 12.11
N LYS A 421 -9.99 -23.14 11.14
CA LYS A 421 -10.24 -24.58 11.32
C LYS A 421 -9.44 -25.17 12.50
N THR A 422 -8.19 -24.73 12.65
CA THR A 422 -7.32 -25.15 13.75
C THR A 422 -7.79 -24.60 15.09
N GLY A 423 -8.17 -23.33 15.14
CA GLY A 423 -8.75 -22.68 16.31
C GLY A 423 -10.02 -23.39 16.79
N ASP A 424 -10.92 -23.76 15.88
CA ASP A 424 -12.14 -24.46 16.22
C ASP A 424 -11.89 -25.92 16.65
N MET A 425 -10.91 -26.62 16.07
CA MET A 425 -10.46 -27.93 16.60
C MET A 425 -9.89 -27.84 18.02
N ILE A 426 -9.17 -26.77 18.34
CA ILE A 426 -8.60 -26.52 19.67
C ILE A 426 -9.70 -26.09 20.68
N LYS A 427 -10.70 -25.31 20.25
CA LYS A 427 -11.90 -24.99 21.06
C LYS A 427 -12.73 -26.24 21.36
N ASN A 428 -12.95 -27.10 20.36
CA ASN A 428 -13.67 -28.36 20.54
C ASN A 428 -12.97 -29.26 21.56
N TYR A 429 -11.62 -29.28 21.59
CA TYR A 429 -10.88 -29.92 22.68
C TYR A 429 -11.19 -29.29 24.04
N LEU A 430 -11.01 -27.96 24.17
CA LEU A 430 -11.25 -27.19 25.41
C LEU A 430 -12.64 -27.37 26.03
N PHE A 431 -13.67 -27.67 25.23
CA PHE A 431 -15.04 -27.91 25.71
C PHE A 431 -15.39 -29.40 25.90
N SER A 432 -14.52 -30.32 25.50
CA SER A 432 -14.75 -31.79 25.58
C SER A 432 -13.94 -32.49 26.67
N ASP A 433 -12.77 -31.96 27.01
CA ASP A 433 -11.90 -32.46 28.07
C ASP A 433 -12.27 -31.81 29.43
N PRO A 434 -12.43 -32.56 30.53
CA PRO A 434 -12.70 -32.00 31.84
C PRO A 434 -11.49 -31.30 32.51
N ASN A 435 -10.26 -31.60 32.07
CA ASN A 435 -9.02 -31.02 32.60
C ASN A 435 -8.05 -30.65 31.45
N PRO A 436 -8.45 -29.77 30.51
CA PRO A 436 -7.69 -29.53 29.29
C PRO A 436 -6.31 -28.94 29.59
N THR A 437 -5.29 -29.48 28.92
CA THR A 437 -3.90 -29.01 29.00
C THR A 437 -3.32 -28.71 27.62
N ALA A 438 -2.28 -27.87 27.58
CA ALA A 438 -1.53 -27.58 26.38
C ALA A 438 -0.08 -27.18 26.68
N THR A 439 0.75 -27.15 25.64
CA THR A 439 2.02 -26.41 25.60
C THR A 439 2.25 -25.83 24.20
N ILE A 440 3.18 -24.88 24.07
CA ILE A 440 3.53 -24.16 22.84
C ILE A 440 5.03 -24.33 22.59
N ILE A 441 5.38 -24.90 21.43
CA ILE A 441 6.77 -25.21 21.03
C ILE A 441 7.17 -24.34 19.84
N PHE A 442 8.20 -23.51 19.99
CA PHE A 442 8.65 -22.58 18.95
C PHE A 442 9.61 -23.27 17.98
N GLY A 443 9.26 -23.31 16.69
CA GLY A 443 10.03 -23.98 15.63
C GLY A 443 11.19 -23.18 15.05
N GLY A 444 11.36 -21.92 15.50
CA GLY A 444 12.36 -20.98 14.99
C GLY A 444 12.01 -20.47 13.59
N THR A 445 13.03 -20.29 12.75
CA THR A 445 12.87 -19.95 11.33
C THR A 445 12.90 -21.22 10.48
N LYS A 446 12.04 -21.29 9.45
CA LYS A 446 12.08 -22.33 8.39
C LYS A 446 12.13 -21.66 7.01
N LEU A 447 12.89 -22.23 6.09
CA LEU A 447 13.07 -21.81 4.70
C LEU A 447 12.62 -22.94 3.75
N GLY A 448 12.42 -22.64 2.47
CA GLY A 448 11.93 -23.62 1.49
C GLY A 448 10.45 -23.98 1.67
N ILE A 449 9.65 -23.10 2.28
CA ILE A 449 8.20 -23.28 2.43
C ILE A 449 7.54 -23.30 1.05
N GLN A 450 6.65 -24.26 0.83
CA GLN A 450 5.92 -24.46 -0.42
C GLN A 450 4.44 -24.79 -0.13
N PRO A 451 3.49 -24.35 -0.98
CA PRO A 451 3.69 -23.48 -2.14
C PRO A 451 4.11 -22.06 -1.75
N SER A 452 4.93 -21.42 -2.59
CA SER A 452 5.36 -20.03 -2.39
C SER A 452 5.72 -19.39 -3.74
N PRO A 453 5.33 -18.13 -4.01
CA PRO A 453 4.57 -17.21 -3.15
C PRO A 453 3.07 -17.51 -3.14
N VAL A 454 2.34 -17.16 -2.09
CA VAL A 454 0.86 -17.17 -2.07
C VAL A 454 0.32 -15.77 -1.74
N VAL A 455 -0.81 -15.38 -2.31
CA VAL A 455 -1.44 -14.07 -2.06
C VAL A 455 -1.96 -14.02 -0.63
N ALA A 456 -1.61 -12.96 0.10
CA ALA A 456 -2.10 -12.74 1.45
C ALA A 456 -3.62 -12.51 1.46
N ALA A 457 -4.32 -13.04 2.46
CA ALA A 457 -5.75 -12.84 2.63
C ALA A 457 -6.08 -11.37 2.94
N PHE A 458 -5.26 -10.69 3.75
CA PHE A 458 -5.43 -9.25 4.00
C PHE A 458 -5.18 -8.39 2.75
N SER A 459 -4.42 -8.87 1.75
CA SER A 459 -4.09 -8.06 0.58
C SER A 459 -5.36 -7.62 -0.12
N SER A 460 -5.61 -6.31 -0.20
CA SER A 460 -6.81 -5.78 -0.83
C SER A 460 -6.94 -6.22 -2.29
N ARG A 461 -8.18 -6.47 -2.72
CA ARG A 461 -8.53 -7.08 -4.01
C ARG A 461 -9.29 -6.10 -4.90
N GLY A 462 -9.12 -6.26 -6.21
CA GLY A 462 -9.89 -5.55 -7.23
C GLY A 462 -11.34 -6.04 -7.33
N PRO A 463 -12.08 -5.64 -8.39
CA PRO A 463 -11.69 -4.72 -9.47
C PRO A 463 -11.40 -3.29 -9.01
N ASN A 464 -10.93 -2.44 -9.93
CA ASN A 464 -10.90 -1.00 -9.73
C ASN A 464 -12.34 -0.45 -9.65
N SER A 465 -12.65 0.28 -8.58
CA SER A 465 -13.98 0.83 -8.28
C SER A 465 -14.30 2.13 -9.02
N ILE A 466 -13.29 2.85 -9.52
CA ILE A 466 -13.42 4.13 -10.22
C ILE A 466 -13.37 3.93 -11.75
N THR A 467 -12.59 2.96 -12.22
CA THR A 467 -12.53 2.59 -13.65
C THR A 467 -12.32 1.08 -13.81
N PRO A 468 -13.41 0.28 -13.85
CA PRO A 468 -13.32 -1.19 -13.94
C PRO A 468 -12.50 -1.71 -15.13
N GLU A 469 -12.39 -0.92 -16.20
CA GLU A 469 -11.60 -1.23 -17.41
C GLU A 469 -10.08 -1.16 -17.20
N ILE A 470 -9.63 -0.61 -16.06
CA ILE A 470 -8.22 -0.59 -15.63
C ILE A 470 -8.03 -1.60 -14.49
N LEU A 471 -7.31 -2.69 -14.80
CA LEU A 471 -7.07 -3.78 -13.87
C LEU A 471 -6.21 -3.33 -12.66
N LYS A 472 -6.64 -3.70 -11.45
CA LYS A 472 -5.92 -3.47 -10.18
C LYS A 472 -6.06 -4.71 -9.27
N PRO A 473 -5.06 -5.03 -8.40
CA PRO A 473 -3.76 -4.36 -8.28
C PRO A 473 -2.92 -4.56 -9.56
N ASP A 474 -1.82 -3.82 -9.71
CA ASP A 474 -0.98 -3.94 -10.91
C ASP A 474 -0.15 -5.23 -10.87
N LEU A 475 0.36 -5.58 -9.69
CA LEU A 475 1.15 -6.79 -9.42
C LEU A 475 1.23 -7.04 -7.90
N ILE A 476 1.79 -8.18 -7.51
CA ILE A 476 2.19 -8.45 -6.11
C ILE A 476 3.71 -8.48 -5.96
N ALA A 477 4.17 -8.04 -4.80
CA ALA A 477 5.49 -8.36 -4.28
C ALA A 477 5.34 -8.96 -2.87
N PRO A 478 6.33 -9.71 -2.35
CA PRO A 478 6.22 -10.30 -1.03
C PRO A 478 6.07 -9.24 0.07
N GLY A 479 5.26 -9.58 1.08
CA GLY A 479 4.68 -8.68 2.08
C GLY A 479 4.08 -9.45 3.27
N VAL A 480 4.72 -10.55 3.70
CA VAL A 480 4.29 -11.33 4.88
C VAL A 480 5.49 -11.85 5.67
N ASN A 481 5.54 -11.57 6.98
CA ASN A 481 6.45 -12.11 8.00
C ASN A 481 7.95 -11.79 7.79
N ILE A 482 8.37 -10.55 8.05
CA ILE A 482 9.50 -9.92 7.36
C ILE A 482 10.55 -9.16 8.20
N LEU A 483 11.85 -9.31 7.93
CA LEU A 483 12.89 -8.53 8.60
C LEU A 483 13.32 -7.27 7.82
N ALA A 484 13.12 -6.07 8.36
CA ALA A 484 13.79 -4.83 7.92
C ALA A 484 14.09 -3.94 9.14
N GLY A 485 14.78 -2.80 8.93
CA GLY A 485 15.25 -1.92 10.01
C GLY A 485 14.08 -1.33 10.81
N TRP A 486 14.30 -0.99 12.08
CA TRP A 486 13.26 -0.49 12.98
C TRP A 486 13.75 0.70 13.81
N SER A 487 12.84 1.56 14.25
CA SER A 487 13.20 2.70 15.09
C SER A 487 13.65 2.27 16.48
N GLY A 488 14.61 3.00 17.05
CA GLY A 488 14.97 2.88 18.47
C GLY A 488 13.89 3.42 19.43
N ALA A 489 12.85 4.08 18.90
CA ALA A 489 11.83 4.78 19.67
C ALA A 489 10.86 3.83 20.39
N VAL A 490 10.33 2.81 19.70
CA VAL A 490 9.25 1.93 20.20
C VAL A 490 9.59 0.44 20.13
N GLY A 491 8.83 -0.37 20.85
CA GLY A 491 8.96 -1.83 20.82
C GLY A 491 8.39 -2.45 19.54
N PRO A 492 8.80 -3.67 19.18
CA PRO A 492 8.42 -4.34 17.92
C PRO A 492 6.91 -4.60 17.75
N THR A 493 6.11 -4.39 18.80
CA THR A 493 4.65 -4.52 18.78
C THR A 493 3.89 -3.20 18.64
N GLY A 494 4.57 -2.06 18.62
CA GLY A 494 3.97 -0.71 18.66
C GLY A 494 3.25 -0.36 19.98
N LEU A 495 3.13 -1.31 20.92
CA LEU A 495 2.43 -1.07 22.18
C LEU A 495 3.29 -0.30 23.17
N ALA A 496 2.74 0.74 23.79
CA ALA A 496 3.40 1.49 24.88
C ALA A 496 3.82 0.63 26.09
N VAL A 497 3.26 -0.59 26.23
CA VAL A 497 3.65 -1.57 27.28
C VAL A 497 4.89 -2.40 26.91
N ASP A 498 5.40 -2.27 25.68
CA ASP A 498 6.53 -3.02 25.16
C ASP A 498 7.83 -2.23 25.33
N SER A 499 8.56 -2.55 26.40
CA SER A 499 9.86 -1.94 26.73
C SER A 499 11.05 -2.56 25.98
N ARG A 500 10.84 -3.57 25.12
CA ARG A 500 11.90 -4.10 24.25
C ARG A 500 12.27 -3.04 23.20
N ARG A 501 13.53 -3.00 22.78
CA ARG A 501 13.98 -2.22 21.62
C ARG A 501 14.85 -3.11 20.74
N VAL A 502 14.73 -2.93 19.42
CA VAL A 502 15.32 -3.80 18.40
C VAL A 502 15.76 -2.94 17.21
N GLY A 503 16.90 -3.27 16.58
CA GLY A 503 17.33 -2.59 15.35
C GLY A 503 16.62 -3.09 14.09
N PHE A 504 15.96 -4.26 14.18
CA PHE A 504 15.18 -4.87 13.09
C PHE A 504 13.89 -5.47 13.65
N ASN A 505 12.79 -5.37 12.91
CA ASN A 505 11.46 -5.87 13.33
C ASN A 505 10.80 -6.74 12.26
N ILE A 506 9.79 -7.53 12.66
CA ILE A 506 9.07 -8.49 11.83
C ILE A 506 7.54 -8.35 11.92
N ILE A 507 6.93 -7.96 10.78
CA ILE A 507 5.53 -7.53 10.60
C ILE A 507 4.93 -8.07 9.25
N SER A 508 3.71 -7.67 8.83
CA SER A 508 3.01 -8.14 7.59
C SER A 508 1.97 -7.17 7.01
N GLY A 509 1.83 -7.08 5.66
CA GLY A 509 0.93 -6.15 4.96
C GLY A 509 1.27 -5.85 3.47
N THR A 510 0.71 -4.77 2.91
CA THR A 510 0.98 -4.32 1.52
C THR A 510 1.97 -3.14 1.36
N SER A 511 2.49 -2.55 2.44
CA SER A 511 3.31 -1.32 2.35
C SER A 511 4.77 -1.42 2.77
N MET A 512 5.32 -2.63 2.78
CA MET A 512 6.66 -2.82 2.20
C MET A 512 6.67 -3.58 0.88
N SER A 513 5.63 -4.34 0.49
CA SER A 513 5.58 -4.85 -0.89
C SER A 513 5.64 -3.68 -1.90
N CYS A 514 5.02 -2.53 -1.56
CA CYS A 514 5.27 -1.22 -2.18
C CYS A 514 6.78 -0.82 -2.30
N PRO A 515 7.56 -0.52 -1.24
CA PRO A 515 8.99 -0.19 -1.36
C PRO A 515 9.90 -1.27 -1.96
N HIS A 516 9.49 -2.54 -2.06
CA HIS A 516 10.20 -3.44 -2.98
C HIS A 516 10.02 -3.01 -4.41
N VAL A 517 8.78 -2.83 -4.86
CA VAL A 517 8.51 -2.33 -6.20
C VAL A 517 9.15 -0.96 -6.42
N SER A 518 9.22 -0.10 -5.40
CA SER A 518 9.98 1.16 -5.46
C SER A 518 11.49 0.96 -5.63
N GLY A 519 12.10 0.05 -4.85
CA GLY A 519 13.52 -0.26 -4.95
C GLY A 519 13.90 -1.04 -6.21
N LEU A 520 13.01 -1.91 -6.71
CA LEU A 520 13.15 -2.55 -8.02
C LEU A 520 13.02 -1.52 -9.15
N ALA A 521 12.07 -0.58 -9.06
CA ALA A 521 11.96 0.54 -9.98
C ALA A 521 13.21 1.43 -9.94
N ALA A 522 13.85 1.61 -8.78
CA ALA A 522 15.12 2.31 -8.66
C ALA A 522 16.27 1.57 -9.37
N LEU A 523 16.38 0.24 -9.21
CA LEU A 523 17.32 -0.59 -9.98
C LEU A 523 17.09 -0.48 -11.49
N LEU A 524 15.83 -0.54 -11.93
CA LEU A 524 15.48 -0.41 -13.35
C LEU A 524 15.75 0.99 -13.90
N LYS A 525 15.55 2.05 -13.10
CA LYS A 525 15.89 3.43 -13.46
C LYS A 525 17.42 3.67 -13.49
N ALA A 526 18.19 2.98 -12.65
CA ALA A 526 19.65 3.01 -12.69
C ALA A 526 20.23 2.26 -13.91
N ALA A 527 19.55 1.21 -14.36
CA ALA A 527 19.91 0.44 -15.56
C ALA A 527 19.47 1.13 -16.87
N HIS A 528 18.28 1.75 -16.87
CA HIS A 528 17.68 2.42 -18.02
C HIS A 528 17.24 3.86 -17.66
N PRO A 529 18.18 4.82 -17.56
CA PRO A 529 17.89 6.19 -17.11
C PRO A 529 16.87 6.94 -17.98
N GLU A 530 16.71 6.57 -19.24
CA GLU A 530 15.77 7.16 -20.19
C GLU A 530 14.34 6.61 -20.08
N TRP A 531 14.10 5.49 -19.39
CA TRP A 531 12.75 4.92 -19.29
C TRP A 531 11.77 5.82 -18.52
N SER A 532 10.54 5.90 -19.05
CA SER A 532 9.41 6.55 -18.40
C SER A 532 8.91 5.74 -17.19
N PRO A 533 8.16 6.37 -16.26
CA PRO A 533 7.42 5.65 -15.22
C PRO A 533 6.53 4.53 -15.78
N ALA A 534 5.92 4.76 -16.94
CA ALA A 534 5.08 3.78 -17.62
C ALA A 534 5.91 2.60 -18.18
N ALA A 535 7.08 2.85 -18.75
CA ALA A 535 7.98 1.81 -19.24
C ALA A 535 8.50 0.92 -18.10
N ILE A 536 8.93 1.50 -16.97
CA ILE A 536 9.38 0.74 -15.79
C ILE A 536 8.21 -0.07 -15.18
N LYS A 537 7.05 0.54 -15.03
CA LYS A 537 5.82 -0.14 -14.58
C LYS A 537 5.45 -1.29 -15.53
N SER A 538 5.53 -1.07 -16.84
CA SER A 538 5.28 -2.11 -17.83
C SER A 538 6.29 -3.26 -17.69
N ALA A 539 7.59 -2.98 -17.57
CA ALA A 539 8.62 -4.00 -17.46
C ALA A 539 8.43 -4.89 -16.22
N LEU A 540 8.03 -4.30 -15.08
CA LEU A 540 7.69 -5.04 -13.86
C LEU A 540 6.41 -5.88 -14.00
N MET A 541 5.41 -5.38 -14.72
CA MET A 541 4.15 -6.09 -14.93
C MET A 541 4.27 -7.21 -15.97
N THR A 542 4.85 -6.95 -17.14
CA THR A 542 4.80 -7.89 -18.28
C THR A 542 5.67 -9.13 -18.08
N THR A 543 6.69 -9.06 -17.21
CA THR A 543 7.57 -10.18 -16.88
C THR A 543 7.15 -10.92 -15.60
N SER A 544 6.14 -10.41 -14.87
CA SER A 544 5.64 -11.02 -13.65
C SER A 544 5.06 -12.43 -13.90
N TYR A 545 5.40 -13.36 -13.00
CA TYR A 545 5.01 -14.77 -13.09
C TYR A 545 3.71 -15.08 -12.33
N THR A 546 2.89 -15.98 -12.85
CA THR A 546 1.60 -16.40 -12.24
C THR A 546 1.56 -17.87 -11.82
N THR A 547 2.67 -18.59 -11.98
CA THR A 547 2.80 -20.05 -11.73
C THR A 547 4.11 -20.40 -11.04
N TYR A 548 4.10 -21.43 -10.21
CA TYR A 548 5.30 -22.03 -9.64
C TYR A 548 6.07 -22.85 -10.67
N LYS A 549 7.25 -23.36 -10.26
CA LYS A 549 8.05 -24.33 -11.03
C LYS A 549 7.36 -25.69 -11.22
N SER A 550 6.26 -25.96 -10.52
CA SER A 550 5.36 -27.11 -10.76
C SER A 550 4.31 -26.86 -11.85
N SER A 551 4.31 -25.67 -12.48
CA SER A 551 3.27 -25.17 -13.40
C SER A 551 1.89 -24.94 -12.77
N GLU A 552 1.73 -25.17 -11.47
CA GLU A 552 0.54 -24.79 -10.71
C GLU A 552 0.50 -23.26 -10.54
N LYS A 553 -0.70 -22.68 -10.50
CA LYS A 553 -0.90 -21.23 -10.32
C LYS A 553 -0.61 -20.79 -8.88
N ILE A 554 -0.16 -19.54 -8.73
CA ILE A 554 -0.10 -18.85 -7.44
C ILE A 554 -1.45 -18.99 -6.73
N GLN A 555 -1.45 -19.37 -5.45
CA GLN A 555 -2.67 -19.60 -4.67
C GLN A 555 -3.04 -18.36 -3.83
N ASP A 556 -4.32 -18.23 -3.50
CA ASP A 556 -4.84 -17.26 -2.54
C ASP A 556 -5.10 -17.95 -1.18
N VAL A 557 -4.49 -17.43 -0.11
CA VAL A 557 -4.62 -17.95 1.27
C VAL A 557 -6.05 -17.83 1.79
N ALA A 558 -6.83 -16.84 1.35
CA ALA A 558 -8.20 -16.65 1.81
C ALA A 558 -9.15 -17.75 1.34
N THR A 559 -8.99 -18.20 0.09
CA THR A 559 -9.89 -19.16 -0.57
C THR A 559 -9.34 -20.58 -0.66
N GLY A 560 -8.02 -20.78 -0.52
CA GLY A 560 -7.36 -22.07 -0.75
C GLY A 560 -7.43 -22.53 -2.20
N LYS A 561 -7.50 -21.59 -3.15
CA LYS A 561 -7.66 -21.82 -4.59
C LYS A 561 -6.58 -21.10 -5.38
N PRO A 562 -6.41 -21.40 -6.68
CA PRO A 562 -5.69 -20.52 -7.60
C PRO A 562 -6.18 -19.08 -7.51
N SER A 563 -5.25 -18.15 -7.30
CA SER A 563 -5.51 -16.71 -7.31
C SER A 563 -5.77 -16.18 -8.72
N THR A 564 -6.38 -15.01 -8.79
CA THR A 564 -6.82 -14.33 -10.01
C THR A 564 -6.09 -13.01 -10.22
N PRO A 565 -6.14 -12.42 -11.43
CA PRO A 565 -5.69 -11.05 -11.67
C PRO A 565 -6.28 -9.97 -10.76
N PHE A 566 -7.46 -10.15 -10.15
CA PHE A 566 -7.96 -9.20 -9.13
C PHE A 566 -7.31 -9.38 -7.75
N ASP A 567 -6.58 -10.47 -7.55
CA ASP A 567 -5.78 -10.75 -6.35
C ASP A 567 -4.29 -10.43 -6.57
N HIS A 568 -3.75 -10.76 -7.76
CA HIS A 568 -2.31 -10.68 -8.06
C HIS A 568 -1.91 -9.74 -9.21
N GLY A 569 -2.85 -9.07 -9.89
CA GLY A 569 -2.54 -8.19 -11.02
C GLY A 569 -1.99 -8.95 -12.23
N ALA A 570 -0.81 -8.54 -12.72
CA ALA A 570 -0.05 -9.26 -13.74
C ALA A 570 0.67 -10.51 -13.22
N GLY A 571 0.77 -10.66 -11.90
CA GLY A 571 1.45 -11.76 -11.22
C GLY A 571 2.42 -11.23 -10.16
N HIS A 572 3.38 -12.07 -9.82
CA HIS A 572 4.44 -11.76 -8.89
C HIS A 572 5.69 -11.25 -9.61
N VAL A 573 6.29 -10.18 -9.07
CA VAL A 573 7.51 -9.56 -9.63
C VAL A 573 8.65 -10.56 -9.85
N ASP A 574 9.30 -10.43 -11.00
CA ASP A 574 10.62 -10.98 -11.33
C ASP A 574 11.53 -9.81 -11.78
N PRO A 575 12.47 -9.35 -10.94
CA PRO A 575 13.31 -8.21 -11.30
C PRO A 575 14.37 -8.55 -12.35
N VAL A 576 14.77 -9.82 -12.46
CA VAL A 576 15.81 -10.26 -13.40
C VAL A 576 15.24 -10.27 -14.81
N ALA A 577 14.00 -10.75 -14.98
CA ALA A 577 13.29 -10.64 -16.25
C ALA A 577 12.89 -9.19 -16.57
N ALA A 578 12.47 -8.39 -15.58
CA ALA A 578 12.12 -6.97 -15.78
C ALA A 578 13.30 -6.08 -16.22
N LEU A 579 14.55 -6.52 -16.04
CA LEU A 579 15.75 -5.81 -16.51
C LEU A 579 15.89 -5.82 -18.04
N ASP A 580 15.43 -6.88 -18.70
CA ASP A 580 15.45 -7.05 -20.16
C ASP A 580 14.10 -7.62 -20.64
N PRO A 581 13.02 -6.81 -20.62
CA PRO A 581 11.67 -7.26 -20.90
C PRO A 581 11.40 -7.45 -22.40
N GLY A 582 12.35 -7.08 -23.28
CA GLY A 582 12.16 -7.02 -24.72
C GLY A 582 11.27 -5.85 -25.17
N LEU A 583 9.99 -5.85 -24.80
CA LEU A 583 9.01 -4.82 -25.16
C LEU A 583 8.33 -4.20 -23.93
N VAL A 584 7.96 -2.92 -24.04
CA VAL A 584 7.17 -2.19 -23.02
C VAL A 584 5.94 -1.49 -23.61
N TYR A 585 4.89 -1.42 -22.79
CA TYR A 585 3.72 -0.57 -22.99
C TYR A 585 4.00 0.81 -22.36
N ASP A 586 4.59 1.69 -23.16
CA ASP A 586 4.90 3.08 -22.76
C ASP A 586 3.66 3.98 -22.89
N ILE A 587 3.51 4.96 -22.00
CA ILE A 587 2.34 5.84 -21.89
C ILE A 587 2.80 7.28 -21.66
N THR A 588 2.30 8.21 -22.46
CA THR A 588 2.61 9.65 -22.39
C THR A 588 1.58 10.43 -21.56
N VAL A 589 1.90 11.68 -21.23
CA VAL A 589 0.95 12.59 -20.55
C VAL A 589 -0.30 12.83 -21.42
N ASP A 590 -0.16 12.87 -22.75
CA ASP A 590 -1.30 13.05 -23.66
C ASP A 590 -2.21 11.81 -23.71
N ASP A 591 -1.66 10.59 -23.63
CA ASP A 591 -2.46 9.36 -23.48
C ASP A 591 -3.28 9.38 -22.18
N TYR A 592 -2.74 9.93 -21.10
CA TYR A 592 -3.48 10.11 -19.85
C TYR A 592 -4.53 11.24 -19.95
N LEU A 593 -4.26 12.34 -20.65
CA LEU A 593 -5.25 13.41 -20.89
C LEU A 593 -6.42 12.90 -21.76
N ASP A 594 -6.12 12.10 -22.79
CA ASP A 594 -7.11 11.37 -23.59
C ASP A 594 -7.98 10.44 -22.73
N PHE A 595 -7.37 9.73 -21.78
CA PHE A 595 -8.09 8.89 -20.81
C PHE A 595 -9.01 9.71 -19.88
N LEU A 596 -8.58 10.87 -19.39
CA LEU A 596 -9.43 11.77 -18.59
C LEU A 596 -10.63 12.29 -19.42
N CYS A 597 -10.43 12.55 -20.70
CA CYS A 597 -11.52 12.86 -21.64
C CYS A 597 -12.47 11.67 -21.87
N ALA A 598 -11.97 10.43 -21.88
CA ALA A 598 -12.81 9.23 -21.94
C ALA A 598 -13.68 9.05 -20.68
N LEU A 599 -13.21 9.48 -19.52
CA LEU A 599 -13.99 9.59 -18.27
C LEU A 599 -14.99 10.75 -18.27
N LYS A 600 -15.02 11.57 -19.34
CA LYS A 600 -15.89 12.76 -19.49
C LYS A 600 -15.65 13.84 -18.43
N TYR A 601 -14.42 13.96 -17.94
CA TYR A 601 -14.05 15.06 -17.05
C TYR A 601 -14.19 16.40 -17.78
N THR A 602 -14.73 17.40 -17.08
CA THR A 602 -14.76 18.78 -17.57
C THR A 602 -13.36 19.39 -17.55
N SER A 603 -13.13 20.45 -18.33
CA SER A 603 -11.87 21.22 -18.32
C SER A 603 -11.47 21.72 -16.93
N LEU A 604 -12.44 21.93 -16.02
CA LEU A 604 -12.18 22.29 -14.62
C LEU A 604 -11.57 21.12 -13.82
N GLN A 605 -12.08 19.90 -14.00
CA GLN A 605 -11.61 18.69 -13.32
C GLN A 605 -10.27 18.19 -13.90
N ILE A 606 -10.08 18.30 -15.21
CA ILE A 606 -8.76 18.08 -15.82
C ILE A 606 -7.79 19.17 -15.34
N GLY A 607 -8.25 20.42 -15.20
CA GLY A 607 -7.48 21.52 -14.61
C GLY A 607 -7.08 21.31 -13.15
N SER A 608 -7.94 20.74 -12.30
CA SER A 608 -7.62 20.49 -10.88
C SER A 608 -6.66 19.33 -10.65
N LEU A 609 -6.59 18.38 -11.61
CA LEU A 609 -5.73 17.19 -11.58
C LEU A 609 -4.41 17.42 -12.33
N ALA A 610 -4.47 17.83 -13.61
CA ALA A 610 -3.32 17.99 -14.49
C ALA A 610 -2.72 19.41 -14.48
N LYS A 611 -3.28 20.34 -13.68
CA LYS A 611 -2.86 21.75 -13.46
C LYS A 611 -2.77 22.65 -14.70
N ARG A 612 -3.27 22.20 -15.86
CA ARG A 612 -3.26 22.94 -17.13
C ARG A 612 -4.67 23.22 -17.59
N ASN A 613 -4.88 24.32 -18.30
CA ASN A 613 -6.11 24.50 -19.06
C ASN A 613 -6.13 23.48 -20.20
N PHE A 614 -7.05 22.53 -20.16
CA PHE A 614 -7.21 21.50 -21.19
C PHE A 614 -8.69 21.28 -21.45
N THR A 615 -9.06 21.18 -22.73
CA THR A 615 -10.43 20.92 -23.16
C THR A 615 -10.38 19.80 -24.19
N CYS A 616 -11.22 18.80 -24.00
CA CYS A 616 -11.34 17.67 -24.92
C CYS A 616 -11.82 18.14 -26.30
N ASP A 617 -11.20 17.64 -27.35
CA ASP A 617 -11.59 17.87 -28.74
C ASP A 617 -12.90 17.11 -29.02
N GLU A 618 -14.01 17.82 -29.20
CA GLU A 618 -15.33 17.24 -29.47
C GLU A 618 -15.39 16.40 -30.76
N SER A 619 -14.43 16.57 -31.69
CA SER A 619 -14.31 15.76 -32.89
C SER A 619 -13.58 14.43 -32.66
N LYS A 620 -12.82 14.31 -31.56
CA LYS A 620 -12.05 13.11 -31.20
C LYS A 620 -12.92 12.17 -30.36
N LYS A 621 -12.99 10.90 -30.78
CA LYS A 621 -13.64 9.85 -29.98
C LYS A 621 -12.64 9.26 -28.98
N TYR A 622 -12.83 9.60 -27.71
CA TYR A 622 -12.07 9.03 -26.59
C TYR A 622 -12.66 7.69 -26.11
N SER A 623 -11.82 6.81 -25.58
CA SER A 623 -12.23 5.57 -24.90
C SER A 623 -11.24 5.16 -23.82
N VAL A 624 -11.72 4.70 -22.66
CA VAL A 624 -10.87 4.18 -21.57
C VAL A 624 -10.10 2.93 -22.00
N THR A 625 -10.59 2.23 -23.03
CA THR A 625 -9.95 1.07 -23.65
C THR A 625 -8.63 1.40 -24.34
N ASP A 626 -8.42 2.65 -24.72
CA ASP A 626 -7.34 3.05 -25.64
C ASP A 626 -6.09 3.52 -24.89
N LEU A 627 -6.18 3.76 -23.57
CA LEU A 627 -5.03 3.95 -22.70
C LEU A 627 -4.10 2.73 -22.82
N ASN A 628 -2.82 2.97 -23.15
CA ASN A 628 -1.86 1.93 -23.52
C ASN A 628 -1.33 1.11 -22.33
N TYR A 629 -2.24 0.51 -21.56
CA TYR A 629 -1.97 -0.15 -20.28
C TYR A 629 -1.51 -1.61 -20.48
N PRO A 630 -0.54 -2.13 -19.72
CA PRO A 630 0.00 -3.49 -19.85
C PRO A 630 -0.96 -4.63 -19.43
N SER A 631 -2.26 -4.37 -19.30
CA SER A 631 -3.32 -5.33 -18.99
C SER A 631 -4.65 -4.94 -19.65
N PHE A 632 -5.61 -5.86 -19.61
CA PHE A 632 -6.97 -5.67 -20.10
C PHE A 632 -7.98 -6.04 -19.00
N ALA A 633 -8.94 -5.17 -18.67
CA ALA A 633 -10.11 -5.54 -17.89
C ALA A 633 -11.36 -5.22 -18.71
N VAL A 634 -12.13 -6.24 -19.06
CA VAL A 634 -13.15 -6.19 -20.11
C VAL A 634 -14.53 -6.34 -19.48
N SER A 635 -15.23 -5.20 -19.41
CA SER A 635 -16.61 -5.07 -18.96
C SER A 635 -17.61 -5.47 -20.05
N PHE A 636 -18.46 -6.47 -19.78
CA PHE A 636 -19.62 -6.84 -20.60
C PHE A 636 -20.91 -6.50 -19.84
N THR A 637 -21.66 -5.50 -20.32
CA THR A 637 -22.92 -5.07 -19.70
C THR A 637 -24.14 -5.78 -20.29
N GLN A 638 -25.14 -6.12 -19.47
CA GLN A 638 -26.38 -6.71 -19.97
C GLN A 638 -27.11 -5.79 -20.96
N GLY A 639 -27.41 -6.31 -22.15
CA GLY A 639 -28.00 -5.54 -23.26
C GLY A 639 -27.03 -4.57 -23.95
N GLY A 640 -25.77 -4.49 -23.50
CA GLY A 640 -24.72 -3.66 -24.07
C GLY A 640 -23.96 -4.32 -25.22
N THR A 641 -22.73 -3.83 -25.46
CA THR A 641 -21.92 -4.26 -26.60
C THR A 641 -21.29 -5.63 -26.36
N THR A 642 -21.67 -6.63 -27.16
CA THR A 642 -21.11 -7.99 -27.13
C THR A 642 -19.68 -8.10 -27.69
N THR A 643 -19.08 -6.98 -28.12
CA THR A 643 -17.71 -6.95 -28.66
C THR A 643 -17.02 -5.65 -28.27
N VAL A 644 -15.91 -5.77 -27.55
CA VAL A 644 -15.07 -4.64 -27.09
C VAL A 644 -13.71 -4.73 -27.80
N LYS A 645 -13.13 -3.58 -28.16
CA LYS A 645 -11.80 -3.50 -28.77
C LYS A 645 -10.85 -2.70 -27.89
N TYR A 646 -9.59 -3.13 -27.84
CA TYR A 646 -8.50 -2.48 -27.14
C TYR A 646 -7.32 -2.32 -28.10
N THR A 647 -6.92 -1.08 -28.37
CA THR A 647 -5.72 -0.79 -29.16
C THR A 647 -4.52 -0.67 -28.22
N ARG A 648 -3.36 -1.19 -28.61
CA ARG A 648 -2.12 -1.16 -27.82
C ARG A 648 -0.91 -0.93 -28.71
N THR A 649 0.09 -0.23 -28.18
CA THR A 649 1.36 0.05 -28.86
C THR A 649 2.52 -0.43 -28.00
N LEU A 650 3.29 -1.39 -28.53
CA LEU A 650 4.50 -1.89 -27.90
C LEU A 650 5.71 -1.15 -28.45
N THR A 651 6.62 -0.77 -27.55
CA THR A 651 7.93 -0.18 -27.88
C THR A 651 9.01 -1.23 -27.64
N ASN A 652 9.87 -1.48 -28.62
CA ASN A 652 11.01 -2.37 -28.44
C ASN A 652 12.14 -1.68 -27.67
N VAL A 653 12.44 -2.14 -26.46
CA VAL A 653 13.56 -1.67 -25.64
C VAL A 653 14.77 -2.62 -25.70
N GLY A 654 14.56 -3.85 -26.17
CA GLY A 654 15.62 -4.82 -26.42
C GLY A 654 16.21 -4.76 -27.83
N THR A 655 16.90 -5.83 -28.22
CA THR A 655 17.44 -6.02 -29.58
C THR A 655 16.33 -6.14 -30.63
N PRO A 656 16.62 -5.88 -31.93
CA PRO A 656 15.70 -6.22 -33.03
C PRO A 656 15.24 -7.67 -32.96
N GLY A 657 13.97 -7.93 -33.25
CA GLY A 657 13.33 -9.22 -33.03
C GLY A 657 11.93 -9.33 -33.65
N THR A 658 11.39 -10.54 -33.70
CA THR A 658 10.01 -10.78 -34.15
C THR A 658 9.27 -11.56 -33.09
N TYR A 659 8.25 -10.91 -32.52
CA TYR A 659 7.42 -11.45 -31.47
C TYR A 659 6.13 -12.01 -32.07
N LYS A 660 5.73 -13.20 -31.62
CA LYS A 660 4.44 -13.80 -31.95
C LYS A 660 3.54 -13.79 -30.71
N VAL A 661 2.26 -13.54 -30.89
CA VAL A 661 1.27 -13.58 -29.80
C VAL A 661 0.76 -15.01 -29.56
N SER A 662 0.50 -15.30 -28.29
CA SER A 662 -0.30 -16.43 -27.83
C SER A 662 -1.31 -15.95 -26.80
N VAL A 663 -2.42 -16.68 -26.64
CA VAL A 663 -3.47 -16.35 -25.67
C VAL A 663 -3.94 -17.63 -24.99
N SER A 664 -3.99 -17.60 -23.66
CA SER A 664 -4.63 -18.63 -22.83
C SER A 664 -5.89 -18.07 -22.18
N SER A 665 -6.97 -18.85 -22.11
CA SER A 665 -8.25 -18.42 -21.53
C SER A 665 -8.82 -19.47 -20.58
N GLN A 666 -9.50 -19.02 -19.54
CA GLN A 666 -10.28 -19.86 -18.61
C GLN A 666 -11.76 -19.96 -19.02
N THR A 667 -12.15 -19.38 -20.16
CA THR A 667 -13.51 -19.47 -20.72
C THR A 667 -13.50 -19.54 -22.25
N GLU A 668 -14.42 -20.33 -22.80
CA GLU A 668 -14.74 -20.38 -24.24
C GLU A 668 -15.84 -19.36 -24.61
N THR A 669 -16.51 -18.74 -23.62
CA THR A 669 -17.62 -17.80 -23.82
C THR A 669 -17.16 -16.44 -24.38
N VAL A 670 -15.86 -16.15 -24.34
CA VAL A 670 -15.26 -14.95 -24.94
C VAL A 670 -14.26 -15.35 -26.01
N LYS A 671 -14.57 -15.03 -27.26
CA LYS A 671 -13.62 -15.13 -28.37
C LYS A 671 -12.63 -13.96 -28.27
N ILE A 672 -11.35 -14.28 -28.28
CA ILE A 672 -10.24 -13.31 -28.27
C ILE A 672 -9.56 -13.37 -29.64
N LEU A 673 -9.40 -12.22 -30.29
CA LEU A 673 -8.70 -12.06 -31.56
C LEU A 673 -7.67 -10.94 -31.43
N VAL A 674 -6.44 -11.19 -31.89
CA VAL A 674 -5.33 -10.23 -31.87
C VAL A 674 -4.88 -9.98 -33.30
N GLU A 675 -4.81 -8.71 -33.71
CA GLU A 675 -4.49 -8.29 -35.07
C GLU A 675 -3.45 -7.16 -35.06
N PRO A 676 -2.27 -7.33 -35.69
CA PRO A 676 -1.72 -8.58 -36.25
C PRO A 676 -1.37 -9.61 -35.16
N ASP A 677 -1.10 -10.87 -35.54
CA ASP A 677 -0.64 -11.93 -34.61
C ASP A 677 0.89 -11.95 -34.38
N THR A 678 1.61 -11.13 -35.15
CA THR A 678 3.08 -11.13 -35.26
C THR A 678 3.57 -9.68 -35.40
N LEU A 679 4.59 -9.29 -34.62
CA LEU A 679 5.19 -7.96 -34.61
C LEU A 679 6.71 -8.06 -34.79
N SER A 680 7.22 -7.55 -35.92
CA SER A 680 8.66 -7.46 -36.21
C SER A 680 9.19 -6.05 -35.95
N PHE A 681 10.25 -5.96 -35.15
CA PHE A 681 10.97 -4.72 -34.81
C PHE A 681 12.38 -4.79 -35.39
N SER A 682 12.76 -3.76 -36.14
CA SER A 682 14.01 -3.65 -36.89
C SER A 682 15.12 -2.93 -36.12
N GLN A 683 14.75 -2.13 -35.13
CA GLN A 683 15.65 -1.29 -34.32
C GLN A 683 15.09 -1.10 -32.89
N PRO A 684 15.93 -0.72 -31.91
CA PRO A 684 15.46 -0.23 -30.62
C PRO A 684 14.58 1.02 -30.77
N ASN A 685 13.70 1.24 -29.80
CA ASN A 685 12.70 2.32 -29.77
C ASN A 685 11.68 2.34 -30.92
N GLU A 686 11.69 1.35 -31.82
CA GLU A 686 10.61 1.17 -32.78
C GLU A 686 9.29 0.83 -32.07
N LYS A 687 8.22 1.55 -32.41
CA LYS A 687 6.87 1.34 -31.85
C LYS A 687 5.99 0.61 -32.88
N LYS A 688 5.23 -0.39 -32.44
CA LYS A 688 4.25 -1.13 -33.26
C LYS A 688 2.92 -1.24 -32.54
N THR A 689 1.82 -1.07 -33.29
CA THR A 689 0.45 -1.10 -32.76
C THR A 689 -0.24 -2.41 -33.13
N PHE A 690 -1.03 -2.96 -32.20
CA PHE A 690 -1.93 -4.09 -32.40
C PHE A 690 -3.29 -3.81 -31.76
N THR A 691 -4.32 -4.55 -32.17
CA THR A 691 -5.67 -4.48 -31.60
C THR A 691 -6.09 -5.84 -31.06
N VAL A 692 -6.63 -5.86 -29.85
CA VAL A 692 -7.33 -7.03 -29.29
C VAL A 692 -8.83 -6.80 -29.37
N THR A 693 -9.54 -7.74 -30.00
CA THR A 693 -11.01 -7.77 -30.06
C THR A 693 -11.52 -8.89 -29.17
N PHE A 694 -12.36 -8.54 -28.20
CA PHE A 694 -13.00 -9.46 -27.25
C PHE A 694 -14.50 -9.54 -27.58
N SER A 695 -14.98 -10.69 -28.08
CA SER A 695 -16.40 -10.92 -28.38
C SER A 695 -16.99 -11.92 -27.40
N GLY A 696 -17.87 -11.46 -26.51
CA GLY A 696 -18.44 -12.23 -25.41
C GLY A 696 -19.96 -12.37 -25.46
N GLY A 697 -20.46 -13.54 -25.01
CA GLY A 697 -21.88 -13.73 -24.73
C GLY A 697 -22.34 -13.05 -23.43
N SER A 698 -23.65 -12.96 -23.21
CA SER A 698 -24.22 -12.49 -21.94
C SER A 698 -24.14 -13.60 -20.87
N LEU A 699 -23.66 -13.26 -19.68
CA LEU A 699 -23.62 -14.11 -18.48
C LEU A 699 -24.27 -13.37 -17.30
N PRO A 700 -24.57 -14.04 -16.17
CA PRO A 700 -25.12 -13.39 -14.98
C PRO A 700 -24.21 -12.26 -14.46
N SER A 701 -24.82 -11.17 -14.00
CA SER A 701 -24.11 -10.07 -13.33
C SER A 701 -23.28 -10.58 -12.14
N GLY A 702 -22.06 -10.06 -11.98
CA GLY A 702 -21.09 -10.53 -11.00
C GLY A 702 -20.29 -11.78 -11.42
N THR A 703 -20.53 -12.35 -12.61
CA THR A 703 -19.64 -13.38 -13.17
C THR A 703 -18.29 -12.76 -13.51
N THR A 704 -17.21 -13.47 -13.21
CA THR A 704 -15.85 -13.12 -13.64
C THR A 704 -15.16 -14.31 -14.29
N SER A 705 -14.23 -14.03 -15.22
CA SER A 705 -13.35 -15.04 -15.82
C SER A 705 -12.05 -14.37 -16.27
N PHE A 706 -11.03 -15.14 -16.63
CA PHE A 706 -9.67 -14.62 -16.83
C PHE A 706 -8.94 -15.28 -18.00
N ALA A 707 -8.06 -14.52 -18.63
CA ALA A 707 -7.16 -14.94 -19.70
C ALA A 707 -5.77 -14.28 -19.52
N ARG A 708 -4.80 -14.66 -20.34
CA ARG A 708 -3.48 -14.03 -20.43
C ARG A 708 -3.03 -14.02 -21.88
N LEU A 709 -2.58 -12.86 -22.35
CA LEU A 709 -2.02 -12.65 -23.69
C LEU A 709 -0.50 -12.50 -23.53
N GLU A 710 0.28 -13.25 -24.29
CA GLU A 710 1.74 -13.23 -24.20
C GLU A 710 2.36 -13.04 -25.59
N TRP A 711 3.19 -12.00 -25.74
CA TRP A 711 4.08 -11.85 -26.88
C TRP A 711 5.44 -12.48 -26.57
N SER A 712 5.99 -13.29 -27.48
CA SER A 712 7.32 -13.88 -27.31
C SER A 712 8.08 -13.99 -28.64
N ASP A 713 9.38 -13.74 -28.59
CA ASP A 713 10.36 -13.99 -29.65
C ASP A 713 11.18 -15.28 -29.43
N GLY A 714 10.86 -16.03 -28.36
CA GLY A 714 11.59 -17.23 -27.92
C GLY A 714 12.67 -16.98 -26.85
N LYS A 715 13.01 -15.72 -26.54
CA LYS A 715 13.84 -15.33 -25.38
C LYS A 715 13.01 -14.62 -24.31
N HIS A 716 12.21 -13.65 -24.71
CA HIS A 716 11.40 -12.81 -23.82
C HIS A 716 9.96 -13.32 -23.76
N ILE A 717 9.25 -13.00 -22.68
CA ILE A 717 7.81 -13.19 -22.54
C ILE A 717 7.22 -11.87 -22.03
N VAL A 718 6.34 -11.27 -22.82
CA VAL A 718 5.67 -10.00 -22.50
C VAL A 718 4.20 -10.32 -22.25
N GLY A 719 3.88 -10.69 -21.00
CA GLY A 719 2.59 -11.22 -20.58
C GLY A 719 1.65 -10.17 -19.98
N SER A 720 0.50 -9.98 -20.61
CA SER A 720 -0.58 -9.10 -20.12
C SER A 720 -1.74 -9.92 -19.57
N PRO A 721 -2.17 -9.71 -18.31
CA PRO A 721 -3.37 -10.35 -17.77
C PRO A 721 -4.62 -9.76 -18.44
N ILE A 722 -5.65 -10.61 -18.58
CA ILE A 722 -6.97 -10.23 -19.04
C ILE A 722 -7.98 -10.66 -17.97
N ALA A 723 -8.80 -9.72 -17.49
CA ALA A 723 -9.99 -10.02 -16.70
C ALA A 723 -11.25 -9.75 -17.51
N PHE A 724 -12.25 -10.62 -17.36
CA PHE A 724 -13.60 -10.47 -17.90
C PHE A 724 -14.57 -10.29 -16.73
N SER A 725 -15.44 -9.28 -16.80
CA SER A 725 -16.47 -9.03 -15.79
C SER A 725 -17.81 -8.78 -16.48
N TRP A 726 -18.86 -9.45 -16.00
CA TRP A 726 -20.23 -9.25 -16.48
C TRP A 726 -21.03 -8.42 -15.47
N MET A 727 -21.70 -7.38 -15.95
CA MET A 727 -22.43 -6.39 -15.15
C MET A 727 -23.89 -6.28 -15.59
#